data_AF-A0A8T1ZKQ7-F1
#
_entry.id   AF-A0A8T1ZKQ7-F1
#
_cell.length_a   1.000
_cell.length_b   1.000
_cell.length_c   1.000
_cell.angle_alpha   90.00
_cell.angle_beta   90.00
_cell.angle_gamma   90.00
#
_symmetry.space_group_name_H-M   'P 1'
#
loop_
_entity.id
_entity.type
_entity.pdbx_description
1 polymer ?
#
loop_
_entity_poly.entity_id
_entity_poly.type
_entity_poly.pdbx_seq_one_letter_code
_entity_poly.pdbx_strand_id
1 'polypeptide(L)'
;MFFTQDCSTISAIKLKEKRKKADLEKNKLPSREKEEREADLIVNFSELTQSVRRPFKYFSYLGDLPQFGSTVQQEWDSLDPLYHSRAALFIFHRKLKTLKAPLRALNREKYGDLPRRTREAFDELCACQNRALTSPSAESFAEVSEATNNWNHLAGVEERFYRQKSRLNSLKYGDQNTAFFHRMTQTHASKNAIKRLKTQAGVTITEISDIKSEAVSHFQQFLQARPANIEEVHDDYLADLLSFRCSATTAASLVREINAEEIKSVLFSMPSSKAPGPDGYPVEFYKSAWSIIGSDFIKAVQSFFIYGFMPRGVNATILSLIPKTTEPESIKDYRPIACCNMLYKVVSKILANRLKELLPSLIEPNQTAFIKDRLLLENVLLASELVKDYHKVTITPRSVIKLDISKAFDTVEWSFISAVLRTWGLPDQFVNWVTVCLSTASFSVAVNGELAGFFPSSRGLRQGCSLSPYLYVIVNNVLSLLLNRAAQQSRIGYHPRCKDMGLTHLSFADDILVFTDGSASSLQGIMTVLEDFGRISGLFINTSKSSIFTAGRNTLGIQEEAERLGIPKESLPIRYLGLPLTTKTMTRQDYEPLVDRIRSRFLCWSSKRLSFAGRLQLIQSVITSVINFWCSIFRLPKGCFDVIGSMCNAFLWSGSPTDHSKTKVAWEDVCKPKEEGGLGIRRLRDSSRVFALSLIWRLFTASGSLWVAWSRRYLFPNASFWSVSEGTLGSWIWRKLLKLRPLAASLMCMEVKNGNSTMFWWDNWTGAGRLIDIVGDIGPQHFGLSRHATVSEACINNQWTLRRARGQLYRTVIELLSPITPPSPHAGQDIVKWMHKTGEYQSSFSSKCTWNLIRDTSTKVSWSTLVWFPQGVPRYSFITWLAVKDRLSTGQRMRRWGQIQFCPLCGERDETRDHIFFACPYVFAIWSTLCTPLLRRHTTPDWHDTVRAILAKQSPRIDIILVRMVFQTTIYFVWRERNGRIHNSSQQHYRNLTKQIASAIALRIQSLNYDPQHKNAPLLARWSSLCSSFV
;
A
#
# COMPACT_ATOMS: atom_id res chain seq x y z
N MET A 1 -29.05 36.32 -37.55
CA MET A 1 -29.01 37.65 -38.19
C MET A 1 -27.56 37.99 -38.48
N PHE A 2 -27.33 38.43 -39.73
CA PHE A 2 -26.05 38.70 -40.37
C PHE A 2 -25.35 39.98 -39.88
N PHE A 3 -24.09 40.14 -40.34
CA PHE A 3 -23.21 41.34 -40.43
C PHE A 3 -22.30 41.64 -39.23
N THR A 4 -21.03 42.06 -39.34
CA THR A 4 -19.91 42.02 -40.33
C THR A 4 -18.74 42.77 -39.68
N GLN A 5 -17.51 42.45 -40.10
CA GLN A 5 -16.33 43.33 -40.29
C GLN A 5 -15.46 43.89 -39.13
N ASP A 6 -14.17 43.63 -39.35
CA ASP A 6 -12.98 44.50 -39.26
C ASP A 6 -12.09 44.59 -38.00
N CYS A 7 -11.01 43.80 -38.09
CA CYS A 7 -9.60 44.18 -37.94
C CYS A 7 -9.28 45.64 -37.57
N SER A 8 -8.77 45.87 -36.35
CA SER A 8 -7.67 46.83 -36.07
C SER A 8 -7.36 46.96 -34.56
N THR A 9 -6.94 45.90 -33.86
CA THR A 9 -6.37 46.09 -32.49
C THR A 9 -5.48 44.94 -31.98
N ILE A 10 -4.55 44.44 -32.80
CA ILE A 10 -3.47 43.51 -32.35
C ILE A 10 -2.09 44.08 -32.69
N SER A 11 -1.87 45.35 -32.35
CA SER A 11 -0.58 46.04 -32.53
C SER A 11 -0.13 46.85 -31.30
N ALA A 12 -0.85 46.80 -30.17
CA ALA A 12 -0.54 47.61 -28.98
C ALA A 12 -0.04 46.83 -27.74
N ILE A 13 -0.04 45.49 -27.73
CA ILE A 13 0.36 44.69 -26.54
C ILE A 13 1.76 44.06 -26.67
N LYS A 14 2.36 44.03 -27.87
CA LYS A 14 3.73 43.50 -28.09
C LYS A 14 4.87 44.50 -27.84
N LEU A 15 4.57 45.74 -27.41
CA LEU A 15 5.56 46.80 -27.21
C LEU A 15 5.89 47.12 -25.73
N LYS A 16 5.23 46.49 -24.75
CA LYS A 16 5.54 46.68 -23.31
C LYS A 16 6.40 45.58 -22.66
N GLU A 17 6.63 44.44 -23.32
CA GLU A 17 7.52 43.38 -22.80
C GLU A 17 8.96 43.43 -23.35
N LYS A 18 9.24 44.23 -24.38
CA LYS A 18 10.59 44.38 -24.95
C LYS A 18 11.49 45.40 -24.24
N ARG A 19 10.96 46.22 -23.33
CA ARG A 19 11.73 47.27 -22.61
C ARG A 19 12.26 46.85 -21.23
N LYS A 20 11.92 45.68 -20.70
CA LYS A 20 12.49 45.17 -19.42
C LYS A 20 13.66 44.19 -19.59
N LYS A 21 14.08 43.92 -20.82
CA LYS A 21 15.17 42.98 -21.14
C LYS A 21 16.48 43.66 -21.55
N ALA A 22 16.53 45.00 -21.57
CA ALA A 22 17.66 45.78 -22.05
C ALA A 22 18.54 46.39 -20.92
N ASP A 23 18.14 46.28 -19.65
CA ASP A 23 18.85 46.88 -18.51
C ASP A 23 19.66 45.88 -17.66
N LEU A 24 19.80 44.62 -18.08
CA LEU A 24 20.63 43.63 -17.36
C LEU A 24 21.91 43.21 -18.11
N GLU A 25 22.27 43.90 -19.20
CA GLU A 25 23.39 43.55 -20.09
C GLU A 25 24.45 44.66 -20.22
N LYS A 26 24.71 45.39 -19.13
CA LYS A 26 25.87 46.30 -19.04
C LYS A 26 26.60 46.10 -17.71
N ASN A 27 27.47 45.11 -17.67
CA ASN A 27 28.75 45.17 -16.97
C ASN A 27 29.63 44.01 -17.47
N LYS A 28 30.35 44.30 -18.56
CA LYS A 28 31.49 43.52 -19.04
C LYS A 28 32.72 44.40 -18.89
N LEU A 29 33.79 43.84 -18.30
CA LEU A 29 35.17 43.74 -18.84
C LEU A 29 36.18 43.53 -17.68
N PRO A 30 37.38 42.96 -17.91
CA PRO A 30 37.88 42.28 -19.11
C PRO A 30 38.70 40.97 -18.89
N SER A 31 38.81 40.23 -20.01
CA SER A 31 39.97 39.45 -20.52
C SER A 31 40.75 38.42 -19.68
N ARG A 32 40.69 37.17 -20.17
CA ARG A 32 41.83 36.29 -20.56
C ARG A 32 43.15 36.48 -19.80
N GLU A 33 43.43 35.56 -18.88
CA GLU A 33 44.70 34.84 -18.66
C GLU A 33 44.58 34.03 -17.36
N LYS A 34 44.44 32.69 -17.49
CA LYS A 34 44.77 31.65 -16.50
C LYS A 34 44.24 30.30 -16.99
N GLU A 35 44.94 29.76 -17.98
CA GLU A 35 45.28 28.34 -17.96
C GLU A 35 46.12 28.05 -16.69
N GLU A 36 46.06 26.82 -16.21
CA GLU A 36 46.88 26.25 -15.14
C GLU A 36 46.66 26.79 -13.72
N ARG A 37 45.76 26.13 -12.98
CA ARG A 37 45.89 25.71 -11.57
C ARG A 37 44.60 24.99 -11.15
N GLU A 38 44.35 23.82 -11.73
CA GLU A 38 43.68 22.76 -10.98
C GLU A 38 44.67 22.36 -9.87
N ALA A 39 44.49 22.93 -8.69
CA ALA A 39 45.22 22.49 -7.52
C ALA A 39 44.69 21.09 -7.17
N ASP A 40 45.53 20.10 -7.45
CA ASP A 40 45.54 18.78 -6.85
C ASP A 40 45.28 18.88 -5.33
N LEU A 41 44.02 18.70 -4.93
CA LEU A 41 43.68 18.29 -3.58
C LEU A 41 43.93 16.78 -3.51
N ILE A 42 45.21 16.42 -3.40
CA ILE A 42 45.65 15.11 -2.92
C ILE A 42 45.09 14.99 -1.51
N VAL A 43 43.93 14.33 -1.39
CA VAL A 43 43.44 13.83 -0.11
C VAL A 43 44.46 12.78 0.33
N ASN A 44 45.32 13.17 1.26
CA ASN A 44 46.26 12.28 1.91
C ASN A 44 45.46 11.20 2.65
N PHE A 45 45.34 10.00 2.06
CA PHE A 45 44.59 8.86 2.62
C PHE A 45 45.32 8.15 3.77
N SER A 46 46.39 8.75 4.32
CA SER A 46 47.25 8.12 5.33
C SER A 46 46.78 8.27 6.77
N GLU A 47 45.82 9.16 7.10
CA GLU A 47 45.49 9.47 8.52
C GLU A 47 44.05 9.17 9.00
N LEU A 48 43.20 8.48 8.24
CA LEU A 48 41.87 8.08 8.72
C LEU A 48 41.58 6.59 8.52
N THR A 49 42.31 5.74 9.25
CA THR A 49 41.91 4.35 9.49
C THR A 49 41.44 4.12 10.92
N GLN A 50 40.63 5.03 11.47
CA GLN A 50 39.68 4.57 12.49
C GLN A 50 38.66 3.67 11.79
N SER A 51 38.82 2.35 11.95
CA SER A 51 37.88 1.38 11.39
C SER A 51 36.48 1.68 11.91
N VAL A 52 35.60 2.19 11.05
CA VAL A 52 34.20 2.44 11.41
C VAL A 52 33.54 1.10 11.71
N ARG A 53 33.26 0.82 12.99
CA ARG A 53 32.65 -0.44 13.45
C ARG A 53 31.19 -0.50 13.01
N ARG A 54 30.93 -1.02 11.81
CA ARG A 54 29.57 -1.24 11.30
C ARG A 54 28.94 -2.50 11.91
N PRO A 55 27.63 -2.45 12.28
CA PRO A 55 26.94 -3.63 12.80
C PRO A 55 26.88 -4.75 11.75
N PHE A 56 26.85 -6.00 12.21
CA PHE A 56 26.66 -7.15 11.32
C PHE A 56 25.31 -7.06 10.60
N LYS A 57 25.30 -7.45 9.32
CA LYS A 57 24.08 -7.53 8.51
C LYS A 57 24.17 -8.70 7.56
N TYR A 58 23.20 -9.59 7.62
CA TYR A 58 23.06 -10.69 6.69
C TYR A 58 22.48 -10.23 5.34
N PHE A 59 23.05 -10.73 4.25
CA PHE A 59 22.56 -10.50 2.90
C PHE A 59 21.87 -11.75 2.36
N SER A 60 20.70 -11.59 1.74
CA SER A 60 19.83 -12.72 1.39
C SER A 60 20.46 -13.70 0.41
N TYR A 61 21.37 -13.26 -0.46
CA TYR A 61 22.05 -14.10 -1.44
C TYR A 61 23.02 -15.11 -0.82
N LEU A 62 23.43 -14.93 0.44
CA LEU A 62 24.29 -15.91 1.13
C LEU A 62 23.58 -17.25 1.31
N GLY A 63 22.24 -17.25 1.43
CA GLY A 63 21.47 -18.48 1.57
C GLY A 63 21.45 -19.36 0.32
N ASP A 64 21.86 -18.82 -0.84
CA ASP A 64 21.91 -19.55 -2.10
C ASP A 64 23.28 -20.25 -2.31
N LEU A 65 24.27 -19.98 -1.45
CA LEU A 65 25.59 -20.60 -1.56
C LEU A 65 25.52 -22.07 -1.12
N PRO A 66 26.11 -23.02 -1.88
CA PRO A 66 26.17 -24.42 -1.47
C PRO A 66 26.83 -24.63 -0.10
N GLN A 67 27.85 -23.81 0.19
CA GLN A 67 28.63 -23.84 1.43
C GLN A 67 27.90 -23.21 2.64
N PHE A 68 26.78 -22.51 2.42
CA PHE A 68 26.06 -21.85 3.50
C PHE A 68 25.50 -22.86 4.50
N GLY A 69 24.84 -23.91 4.00
CA GLY A 69 24.24 -24.94 4.85
C GLY A 69 25.27 -25.64 5.74
N SER A 70 26.40 -26.06 5.16
CA SER A 70 27.48 -26.73 5.90
C SER A 70 28.14 -25.82 6.92
N THR A 71 28.42 -24.56 6.56
CA THR A 71 29.01 -23.56 7.48
C THR A 71 28.08 -23.31 8.68
N VAL A 72 26.77 -23.19 8.43
CA VAL A 72 25.80 -22.98 9.50
C VAL A 72 25.70 -24.22 10.38
N GLN A 73 25.61 -25.42 9.81
CA GLN A 73 25.51 -26.67 10.56
C GLN A 73 26.71 -26.88 11.49
N GLN A 74 27.93 -26.75 10.94
CA GLN A 74 29.17 -26.97 11.68
C GLN A 74 29.28 -26.05 12.91
N GLU A 75 28.97 -24.77 12.74
CA GLU A 75 29.03 -23.77 13.81
C GLU A 75 27.84 -23.86 14.77
N TRP A 76 26.71 -24.41 14.32
CA TRP A 76 25.53 -24.57 15.16
C TRP A 76 25.66 -25.79 16.08
N ASP A 77 26.23 -26.87 15.58
CA ASP A 77 26.45 -28.13 16.30
C ASP A 77 27.66 -28.10 17.23
N SER A 78 28.62 -27.19 16.99
CA SER A 78 29.78 -26.99 17.88
C SER A 78 29.42 -26.46 19.28
N LEU A 79 28.17 -26.05 19.48
CA LEU A 79 27.64 -25.48 20.71
C LEU A 79 26.58 -26.39 21.33
N ASP A 80 26.50 -26.37 22.66
CA ASP A 80 25.60 -27.22 23.46
C ASP A 80 24.18 -27.34 22.88
N PRO A 81 23.57 -28.53 22.94
CA PRO A 81 22.18 -28.73 22.52
C PRO A 81 21.23 -27.88 23.37
N LEU A 82 20.19 -27.37 22.73
CA LEU A 82 19.23 -26.47 23.38
C LEU A 82 18.06 -27.28 23.96
N TYR A 83 17.88 -27.16 25.28
CA TYR A 83 16.76 -27.73 26.04
C TYR A 83 15.84 -26.63 26.59
N HIS A 84 14.61 -27.02 26.98
CA HIS A 84 13.68 -26.10 27.63
C HIS A 84 14.21 -25.63 28.97
N SER A 85 14.65 -24.38 29.03
CA SER A 85 15.17 -23.76 30.25
C SER A 85 15.01 -22.24 30.20
N ARG A 86 15.19 -21.57 31.34
CA ARG A 86 15.31 -20.11 31.41
C ARG A 86 16.46 -19.57 30.56
N ALA A 87 17.50 -20.37 30.32
CA ALA A 87 18.65 -20.00 29.52
C ALA A 87 18.45 -20.21 28.01
N ALA A 88 17.40 -20.91 27.56
CA ALA A 88 17.22 -21.31 26.17
C ALA A 88 17.33 -20.15 25.16
N LEU A 89 16.62 -19.04 25.41
CA LEU A 89 16.69 -17.83 24.57
C LEU A 89 18.09 -17.22 24.53
N PHE A 90 18.79 -17.23 25.68
CA PHE A 90 20.15 -16.71 25.78
C PHE A 90 21.14 -17.59 25.01
N ILE A 91 21.03 -18.91 25.14
CA ILE A 91 21.85 -19.89 24.41
C ILE A 91 21.63 -19.74 22.90
N PHE A 92 20.38 -19.66 22.44
CA PHE A 92 20.08 -19.43 21.02
C PHE A 92 20.70 -18.12 20.51
N HIS A 93 20.57 -17.04 21.29
CA HIS A 93 21.19 -15.76 20.95
C HIS A 93 22.73 -15.85 20.91
N ARG A 94 23.34 -16.64 21.80
CA ARG A 94 24.77 -16.93 21.80
C ARG A 94 25.18 -17.67 20.53
N LYS A 95 24.43 -18.71 20.13
CA LYS A 95 24.65 -19.43 18.85
C LYS A 95 24.63 -18.48 17.64
N LEU A 96 23.63 -17.60 17.57
CA LEU A 96 23.58 -16.55 16.53
C LEU A 96 24.76 -15.58 16.59
N LYS A 97 25.27 -15.25 17.78
CA LYS A 97 26.41 -14.34 17.93
C LYS A 97 27.70 -14.97 17.39
N THR A 98 27.94 -16.25 17.67
CA THR A 98 29.10 -17.01 17.18
C THR A 98 29.08 -17.11 15.65
N LEU A 99 27.91 -17.35 15.06
CA LEU A 99 27.72 -17.48 13.62
C LEU A 99 28.07 -16.20 12.81
N LYS A 100 28.18 -15.03 13.44
CA LYS A 100 28.47 -13.76 12.73
C LYS A 100 29.85 -13.75 12.07
N ALA A 101 30.87 -14.31 12.72
CA ALA A 101 32.24 -14.27 12.21
C ALA A 101 32.41 -15.19 10.98
N PRO A 102 31.98 -16.46 11.01
CA PRO A 102 31.99 -17.35 9.84
C PRO A 102 31.23 -16.78 8.64
N LEU A 103 30.02 -16.23 8.85
CA LEU A 103 29.24 -15.65 7.76
C LEU A 103 29.87 -14.38 7.17
N ARG A 104 30.59 -13.59 7.99
CA ARG A 104 31.36 -12.44 7.49
C ARG A 104 32.54 -12.89 6.63
N ALA A 105 33.23 -13.95 7.06
CA ALA A 105 34.34 -14.53 6.30
C ALA A 105 33.84 -15.08 4.96
N LEU A 106 32.76 -15.87 4.96
CA LEU A 106 32.14 -16.43 3.75
C LEU A 106 31.72 -15.33 2.76
N ASN A 107 31.10 -14.26 3.25
CA ASN A 107 30.71 -13.14 2.40
C ASN A 107 31.92 -12.40 1.82
N ARG A 108 33.00 -12.23 2.60
CA ARG A 108 34.22 -11.56 2.15
C ARG A 108 34.94 -12.38 1.09
N GLU A 109 35.05 -13.69 1.28
CA GLU A 109 35.71 -14.62 0.36
C GLU A 109 34.97 -14.71 -0.99
N LYS A 110 33.66 -14.92 -0.97
CA LYS A 110 32.86 -15.14 -2.19
C LYS A 110 32.38 -13.85 -2.87
N TYR A 111 32.04 -12.81 -2.11
CA TYR A 111 31.38 -11.61 -2.65
C TYR A 111 32.01 -10.29 -2.16
N GLY A 112 33.27 -10.30 -1.73
CA GLY A 112 34.03 -9.09 -1.42
C GLY A 112 34.07 -8.11 -2.60
N ASP A 113 33.78 -6.84 -2.34
CA ASP A 113 33.69 -5.77 -3.36
C ASP A 113 32.89 -6.16 -4.62
N LEU A 114 31.63 -6.55 -4.40
CA LEU A 114 30.71 -7.04 -5.44
C LEU A 114 30.65 -6.15 -6.69
N PRO A 115 30.56 -4.80 -6.63
CA PRO A 115 30.51 -3.96 -7.84
C PRO A 115 31.78 -4.07 -8.70
N ARG A 116 32.95 -4.19 -8.07
CA ARG A 116 34.22 -4.37 -8.79
C ARG A 116 34.24 -5.74 -9.47
N ARG A 117 33.91 -6.82 -8.74
CA ARG A 117 33.89 -8.18 -9.31
C ARG A 117 32.88 -8.32 -10.45
N THR A 118 31.70 -7.70 -10.33
CA THR A 118 30.71 -7.70 -11.42
C THR A 118 31.23 -6.97 -12.66
N ARG A 119 32.02 -5.91 -12.49
CA ARG A 119 32.68 -5.21 -13.60
C ARG A 119 33.80 -6.05 -14.21
N GLU A 120 34.66 -6.65 -13.41
CA GLU A 120 35.74 -7.53 -13.87
C GLU A 120 35.20 -8.71 -14.68
N ALA A 121 34.12 -9.36 -14.20
CA ALA A 121 33.46 -10.43 -14.95
C ALA A 121 32.82 -9.96 -16.26
N PHE A 122 32.39 -8.69 -16.33
CA PHE A 122 31.90 -8.10 -17.58
C PHE A 122 33.04 -7.83 -18.57
N ASP A 123 34.15 -7.29 -18.09
CA ASP A 123 35.33 -7.01 -18.90
C ASP A 123 35.95 -8.32 -19.43
N GLU A 124 35.99 -9.37 -18.60
CA GLU A 124 36.37 -10.73 -19.00
C GLU A 124 35.44 -11.30 -20.07
N LEU A 125 34.12 -11.16 -19.91
CA LEU A 125 33.15 -11.54 -20.93
C LEU A 125 33.41 -10.81 -22.25
N CYS A 126 33.67 -9.52 -22.22
CA CYS A 126 34.02 -8.75 -23.43
C CYS A 126 35.34 -9.24 -24.05
N ALA A 127 36.35 -9.57 -23.25
CA ALA A 127 37.61 -10.12 -23.74
C ALA A 127 37.43 -11.50 -24.40
N CYS A 128 36.66 -12.40 -23.78
CA CYS A 128 36.31 -13.71 -24.36
C CYS A 128 35.50 -13.55 -25.65
N GLN A 129 34.54 -12.62 -25.70
CA GLN A 129 33.75 -12.33 -26.89
C GLN A 129 34.62 -11.81 -28.03
N ASN A 130 35.57 -10.91 -27.74
CA ASN A 130 36.51 -10.41 -28.73
C ASN A 130 37.45 -11.50 -29.24
N ARG A 131 37.96 -12.39 -28.37
CA ARG A 131 38.77 -13.55 -28.77
C ARG A 131 37.99 -14.52 -29.66
N ALA A 132 36.73 -14.79 -29.33
CA ALA A 132 35.86 -15.63 -30.18
C ALA A 132 35.54 -14.97 -31.54
N LEU A 133 35.59 -13.63 -31.63
CA LEU A 133 35.44 -12.90 -32.89
C LEU A 133 36.72 -12.92 -33.74
N THR A 134 37.89 -12.88 -33.12
CA THR A 134 39.18 -12.86 -33.83
C THR A 134 39.73 -14.25 -34.15
N SER A 135 39.44 -15.26 -33.33
CA SER A 135 39.89 -16.65 -33.53
C SER A 135 38.80 -17.65 -33.11
N PRO A 136 37.77 -17.86 -33.96
CA PRO A 136 36.64 -18.72 -33.63
C PRO A 136 37.02 -20.20 -33.56
N SER A 137 36.98 -20.76 -32.34
CA SER A 137 37.16 -22.20 -32.05
C SER A 137 36.07 -22.69 -31.08
N ALA A 138 35.85 -24.01 -31.00
CA ALA A 138 34.90 -24.60 -30.05
C ALA A 138 35.22 -24.21 -28.59
N GLU A 139 36.51 -24.16 -28.26
CA GLU A 139 37.01 -23.72 -26.94
C GLU A 139 36.71 -22.24 -26.69
N SER A 140 36.93 -21.35 -27.67
CA SER A 140 36.63 -19.92 -27.51
C SER A 140 35.14 -19.66 -27.25
N PHE A 141 34.24 -20.46 -27.84
CA PHE A 141 32.80 -20.35 -27.58
C PHE A 141 32.40 -20.95 -26.22
N ALA A 142 33.08 -21.99 -25.76
CA ALA A 142 32.90 -22.53 -24.41
C ALA A 142 33.31 -21.50 -23.34
N GLU A 143 34.45 -20.84 -23.53
CA GLU A 143 34.92 -19.75 -22.65
C GLU A 143 33.93 -18.59 -22.61
N VAL A 144 33.38 -18.18 -23.75
CA VAL A 144 32.33 -17.13 -23.80
C VAL A 144 31.09 -17.55 -23.03
N SER A 145 30.68 -18.82 -23.15
CA SER A 145 29.51 -19.35 -22.43
C SER A 145 29.73 -19.33 -20.91
N GLU A 146 30.91 -19.77 -20.46
CA GLU A 146 31.28 -19.77 -19.04
C GLU A 146 31.38 -18.35 -18.46
N ALA A 147 32.09 -17.44 -19.16
CA ALA A 147 32.18 -16.04 -18.77
C ALA A 147 30.80 -15.36 -18.74
N THR A 148 29.91 -15.70 -19.68
CA THR A 148 28.52 -15.21 -19.71
C THR A 148 27.76 -15.68 -18.48
N ASN A 149 27.88 -16.96 -18.11
CA ASN A 149 27.22 -17.52 -16.93
C ASN A 149 27.74 -16.88 -15.63
N ASN A 150 29.06 -16.69 -15.52
CA ASN A 150 29.70 -16.06 -14.36
C ASN A 150 29.23 -14.60 -14.20
N TRP A 151 29.29 -13.80 -15.27
CA TRP A 151 28.81 -12.42 -15.25
C TRP A 151 27.32 -12.34 -14.90
N ASN A 152 26.48 -13.19 -15.49
CA ASN A 152 25.04 -13.24 -15.19
C ASN A 152 24.77 -13.59 -13.73
N HIS A 153 25.53 -14.53 -13.15
CA HIS A 153 25.43 -14.88 -11.73
C HIS A 153 25.76 -13.67 -10.85
N LEU A 154 26.92 -13.04 -11.06
CA LEU A 154 27.38 -11.89 -10.26
C LEU A 154 26.46 -10.67 -10.42
N ALA A 155 26.01 -10.35 -11.63
CA ALA A 155 25.05 -9.28 -11.89
C ALA A 155 23.70 -9.54 -11.21
N GLY A 156 23.25 -10.81 -11.16
CA GLY A 156 22.06 -11.21 -10.42
C GLY A 156 22.20 -11.04 -8.89
N VAL A 157 23.36 -11.37 -8.34
CA VAL A 157 23.68 -11.15 -6.92
C VAL A 157 23.74 -9.65 -6.60
N GLU A 158 24.36 -8.85 -7.47
CA GLU A 158 24.41 -7.39 -7.35
C GLU A 158 23.01 -6.76 -7.36
N GLU A 159 22.13 -7.20 -8.25
CA GLU A 159 20.74 -6.76 -8.28
C GLU A 159 20.04 -7.05 -6.94
N ARG A 160 20.17 -8.28 -6.41
CA ARG A 160 19.56 -8.66 -5.11
C ARG A 160 20.10 -7.79 -3.98
N PHE A 161 21.41 -7.51 -3.98
CA PHE A 161 22.04 -6.62 -3.00
C PHE A 161 21.44 -5.20 -3.01
N TYR A 162 21.34 -4.57 -4.19
CA TYR A 162 20.75 -3.23 -4.30
C TYR A 162 19.24 -3.23 -4.09
N ARG A 163 18.54 -4.31 -4.44
CA ARG A 163 17.12 -4.46 -4.13
C ARG A 163 16.89 -4.51 -2.62
N GLN A 164 17.66 -5.31 -1.88
CA GLN A 164 17.59 -5.37 -0.42
C GLN A 164 17.95 -4.03 0.23
N LYS A 165 18.92 -3.29 -0.33
CA LYS A 165 19.31 -1.95 0.16
C LYS A 165 18.28 -0.85 -0.16
N SER A 166 17.69 -0.85 -1.35
CA SER A 166 16.76 0.18 -1.80
C SER A 166 15.38 0.10 -1.15
N ARG A 167 15.00 -1.05 -0.56
CA ARG A 167 13.73 -1.28 0.16
C ARG A 167 12.48 -1.01 -0.68
N LEU A 168 12.61 -1.07 -2.01
CA LEU A 168 11.52 -0.82 -2.95
C LEU A 168 10.70 -2.09 -3.24
N ASN A 169 9.44 -2.09 -2.79
CA ASN A 169 8.51 -3.20 -3.03
C ASN A 169 7.61 -3.00 -4.26
N SER A 170 7.51 -1.78 -4.80
CA SER A 170 6.54 -1.42 -5.86
C SER A 170 6.92 -1.92 -7.25
N LEU A 171 8.20 -2.18 -7.49
CA LEU A 171 8.72 -2.72 -8.75
C LEU A 171 8.91 -4.24 -8.58
N LYS A 172 7.81 -4.99 -8.68
CA LYS A 172 7.84 -6.45 -8.52
C LYS A 172 8.50 -7.14 -9.73
N TYR A 173 8.37 -6.56 -10.92
CA TYR A 173 8.96 -7.01 -12.19
C TYR A 173 9.10 -5.79 -13.11
N GLY A 174 10.28 -5.49 -13.67
CA GLY A 174 10.33 -4.51 -14.76
C GLY A 174 11.69 -3.99 -15.20
N ASP A 175 12.59 -3.68 -14.27
CA ASP A 175 13.90 -3.14 -14.61
C ASP A 175 14.96 -3.99 -13.90
N GLN A 176 15.55 -4.96 -14.61
CA GLN A 176 16.76 -5.68 -14.16
C GLN A 176 17.93 -4.69 -14.07
N ASN A 177 18.85 -4.95 -13.13
CA ASN A 177 20.03 -4.16 -12.77
C ASN A 177 20.17 -2.80 -13.49
N THR A 178 19.58 -1.73 -12.92
CA THR A 178 19.72 -0.39 -13.49
C THR A 178 20.25 0.60 -12.46
N ALA A 179 20.95 1.61 -12.96
CA ALA A 179 21.28 2.87 -12.28
C ALA A 179 20.12 3.45 -11.45
N PHE A 180 18.88 3.06 -11.73
CA PHE A 180 17.71 3.31 -10.88
C PHE A 180 17.89 2.84 -9.43
N PHE A 181 18.19 1.56 -9.16
CA PHE A 181 18.33 1.06 -7.78
C PHE A 181 19.51 1.70 -7.07
N HIS A 182 20.59 1.97 -7.80
CA HIS A 182 21.76 2.70 -7.31
C HIS A 182 21.40 4.13 -6.90
N ARG A 183 20.82 4.92 -7.81
CA ARG A 183 20.35 6.30 -7.51
C ARG A 183 19.32 6.33 -6.40
N MET A 184 18.44 5.34 -6.34
CA MET A 184 17.42 5.27 -5.29
C MET A 184 18.04 5.01 -3.92
N THR A 185 19.02 4.10 -3.85
CA THR A 185 19.79 3.85 -2.64
C THR A 185 20.54 5.12 -2.20
N GLN A 186 21.16 5.84 -3.14
CA GLN A 186 21.83 7.12 -2.87
C GLN A 186 20.86 8.21 -2.40
N THR A 187 19.68 8.33 -3.04
CA THR A 187 18.65 9.29 -2.63
C THR A 187 18.12 8.99 -1.23
N HIS A 188 17.88 7.71 -0.91
CA HIS A 188 17.48 7.31 0.44
C HIS A 188 18.56 7.56 1.48
N ALA A 189 19.82 7.26 1.15
CA ALA A 189 20.96 7.52 2.04
C ALA A 189 21.10 9.02 2.30
N SER A 190 21.06 9.85 1.26
CA SER A 190 21.14 11.32 1.37
C SER A 190 19.97 11.91 2.17
N LYS A 191 18.74 11.45 1.93
CA LYS A 191 17.55 11.94 2.64
C LYS A 191 17.53 11.54 4.12
N ASN A 192 18.02 10.35 4.44
CA ASN A 192 18.01 9.86 5.82
C ASN A 192 19.26 10.28 6.61
N ALA A 193 20.29 10.82 5.95
CA ALA A 193 21.50 11.27 6.62
C ALA A 193 21.20 12.46 7.52
N ILE A 194 21.57 12.34 8.79
CA ILE A 194 21.52 13.43 9.76
C ILE A 194 22.80 14.23 9.59
N LYS A 195 22.69 15.41 8.97
CA LYS A 195 23.84 16.28 8.64
C LYS A 195 24.10 17.34 9.71
N ARG A 196 23.04 17.83 10.35
CA ARG A 196 23.09 18.83 11.41
C ARG A 196 21.90 18.65 12.34
N LEU A 197 22.06 19.03 13.61
CA LEU A 197 20.97 19.11 14.58
C LEU A 197 21.08 20.43 15.36
N LYS A 198 19.97 21.10 15.58
CA LYS A 198 19.86 22.19 16.56
C LYS A 198 19.47 21.61 17.92
N THR A 199 20.27 21.90 18.94
CA THR A 199 20.00 21.56 20.33
C THR A 199 18.83 22.38 20.89
N GLN A 200 18.36 22.02 22.09
CA GLN A 200 17.34 22.81 22.80
C GLN A 200 17.81 24.23 23.14
N ALA A 201 19.13 24.43 23.30
CA ALA A 201 19.74 25.72 23.56
C ALA A 201 19.97 26.56 22.27
N GLY A 202 19.52 26.08 21.10
CA GLY A 202 19.68 26.77 19.81
C GLY A 202 21.03 26.58 19.12
N VAL A 203 21.98 25.86 19.73
CA VAL A 203 23.30 25.56 19.16
C VAL A 203 23.18 24.53 18.04
N THR A 204 23.80 24.78 16.89
CA THR A 204 23.82 23.85 15.75
C THR A 204 25.04 22.94 15.84
N ILE A 205 24.79 21.64 15.94
CA ILE A 205 25.78 20.58 15.97
C ILE A 205 25.91 19.97 14.56
N THR A 206 27.15 19.89 14.05
CA THR A 206 27.49 19.25 12.78
C THR A 206 28.35 18.00 12.93
N GLU A 207 29.07 17.86 14.04
CA GLU A 207 29.95 16.71 14.30
C GLU A 207 29.16 15.43 14.60
N ILE A 208 29.60 14.31 14.03
CA ILE A 208 28.89 13.02 14.14
C ILE A 208 28.91 12.48 15.58
N SER A 209 30.01 12.69 16.32
CA SER A 209 30.12 12.31 17.74
C SER A 209 29.06 13.01 18.59
N ASP A 210 28.89 14.31 18.35
CA ASP A 210 28.03 15.18 19.13
C ASP A 210 26.56 14.97 18.76
N ILE A 211 26.28 14.69 17.48
CA ILE A 211 24.95 14.25 17.03
C ILE A 211 24.56 12.93 17.72
N LYS A 212 25.50 11.99 17.88
CA LYS A 212 25.26 10.72 18.56
C LYS A 212 25.00 10.92 20.06
N SER A 213 25.82 11.73 20.74
CA SER A 213 25.66 11.99 22.18
C SER A 213 24.35 12.72 22.47
N GLU A 214 24.00 13.75 21.69
CA GLU A 214 22.73 14.45 21.79
C GLU A 214 21.53 13.53 21.55
N ALA A 215 21.59 12.67 20.53
CA ALA A 215 20.52 11.73 20.24
C ALA A 215 20.34 10.70 21.39
N VAL A 216 21.44 10.15 21.93
CA VAL A 216 21.38 9.23 23.07
C VAL A 216 20.82 9.93 24.30
N SER A 217 21.34 11.10 24.65
CA SER A 217 20.89 11.92 25.79
C SER A 217 19.39 12.20 25.69
N HIS A 218 18.92 12.65 24.52
CA HIS A 218 17.51 12.94 24.27
C HIS A 218 16.61 11.73 24.53
N PHE A 219 16.90 10.57 23.93
CA PHE A 219 16.04 9.39 24.08
C PHE A 219 16.17 8.74 25.46
N GLN A 220 17.34 8.77 26.07
CA GLN A 220 17.54 8.22 27.40
C GLN A 220 16.77 9.03 28.44
N GLN A 221 16.93 10.35 28.48
CA GLN A 221 16.16 11.23 29.37
C GLN A 221 14.66 11.05 29.14
N PHE A 222 14.26 10.97 27.87
CA PHE A 222 12.86 10.90 27.52
C PHE A 222 12.17 9.58 27.93
N LEU A 223 12.83 8.43 27.71
CA LEU A 223 12.30 7.10 28.01
C LEU A 223 12.48 6.67 29.47
N GLN A 224 13.33 7.38 30.23
CA GLN A 224 13.56 7.15 31.66
C GLN A 224 12.90 8.19 32.57
N ALA A 225 12.43 9.32 32.02
CA ALA A 225 11.74 10.34 32.80
C ALA A 225 10.45 9.79 33.43
N ARG A 226 10.31 9.94 34.75
CA ARG A 226 9.06 9.75 35.48
C ARG A 226 8.46 11.12 35.80
N PRO A 227 7.27 11.46 35.29
CA PRO A 227 6.55 12.65 35.72
C PRO A 227 6.26 12.56 37.23
N ALA A 228 6.42 13.66 37.95
CA ALA A 228 6.24 13.70 39.42
C ALA A 228 4.78 13.47 39.86
N ASN A 229 3.81 13.63 38.95
CA ASN A 229 2.37 13.65 39.25
C ASN A 229 1.63 12.40 38.74
N ILE A 230 2.31 11.24 38.65
CA ILE A 230 1.65 9.98 38.29
C ILE A 230 1.11 9.33 39.55
N GLU A 231 -0.19 9.09 39.55
CA GLU A 231 -0.90 8.43 40.64
C GLU A 231 -1.01 6.93 40.34
N GLU A 232 -0.83 6.09 41.37
CA GLU A 232 -1.18 4.67 41.25
C GLU A 232 -2.70 4.53 41.18
N VAL A 233 -3.18 3.77 40.21
CA VAL A 233 -4.61 3.58 40.02
C VAL A 233 -5.11 2.54 41.01
N HIS A 234 -6.10 2.92 41.83
CA HIS A 234 -6.80 1.96 42.68
C HIS A 234 -7.62 0.98 41.82
N ASP A 235 -7.49 -0.31 42.11
CA ASP A 235 -8.15 -1.39 41.37
C ASP A 235 -9.69 -1.23 41.37
N ASP A 236 -10.26 -0.71 42.45
CA ASP A 236 -11.71 -0.47 42.59
C ASP A 236 -12.23 0.56 41.58
N TYR A 237 -11.45 1.61 41.30
CA TYR A 237 -11.83 2.65 40.34
C TYR A 237 -11.89 2.09 38.91
N LEU A 238 -10.91 1.26 38.54
CA LEU A 238 -10.92 0.58 37.23
C LEU A 238 -12.00 -0.49 37.14
N ALA A 239 -12.27 -1.20 38.24
CA ALA A 239 -13.29 -2.25 38.29
C ALA A 239 -14.68 -1.69 38.03
N ASP A 240 -14.98 -0.50 38.54
CA ASP A 240 -16.22 0.25 38.29
C ASP A 240 -16.30 0.78 36.84
N LEU A 241 -15.19 1.20 36.24
CA LEU A 241 -15.14 1.73 34.87
C LEU A 241 -15.24 0.67 33.79
N LEU A 242 -14.59 -0.48 34.00
CA LEU A 242 -14.49 -1.53 33.01
C LEU A 242 -15.62 -2.53 33.24
N SER A 243 -16.55 -2.65 32.30
CA SER A 243 -17.68 -3.60 32.41
C SER A 243 -17.32 -5.04 32.02
N PHE A 244 -16.31 -5.21 31.16
CA PHE A 244 -15.91 -6.53 30.68
C PHE A 244 -15.14 -7.34 31.75
N ARG A 245 -15.44 -8.63 31.84
CA ARG A 245 -14.65 -9.63 32.57
C ARG A 245 -14.40 -10.85 31.68
N CYS A 246 -13.16 -11.32 31.67
CA CYS A 246 -12.73 -12.45 30.86
C CYS A 246 -13.42 -13.74 31.32
N SER A 247 -14.03 -14.47 30.39
CA SER A 247 -14.58 -15.79 30.70
C SER A 247 -13.47 -16.82 30.88
N ALA A 248 -13.75 -17.90 31.63
CA ALA A 248 -12.78 -18.97 31.86
C ALA A 248 -12.27 -19.62 30.55
N THR A 249 -13.14 -19.75 29.55
CA THR A 249 -12.77 -20.32 28.23
C THR A 249 -11.83 -19.40 27.46
N THR A 250 -12.09 -18.09 27.47
CA THR A 250 -11.22 -17.09 26.86
C THR A 250 -9.87 -17.00 27.57
N ALA A 251 -9.88 -17.01 28.91
CA ALA A 251 -8.70 -17.03 29.74
C ALA A 251 -7.81 -18.24 29.41
N ALA A 252 -8.38 -19.45 29.33
CA ALA A 252 -7.65 -20.66 28.95
C ALA A 252 -7.03 -20.56 27.54
N SER A 253 -7.75 -19.98 26.56
CA SER A 253 -7.24 -19.78 25.20
C SER A 253 -6.03 -18.83 25.16
N LEU A 254 -5.99 -17.80 26.02
CA LEU A 254 -4.86 -16.86 26.08
C LEU A 254 -3.56 -17.50 26.56
N VAL A 255 -3.64 -18.49 27.46
CA VAL A 255 -2.47 -19.16 28.05
C VAL A 255 -2.21 -20.55 27.49
N ARG A 256 -3.00 -21.00 26.50
CA ARG A 256 -2.80 -22.30 25.85
C ARG A 256 -1.35 -22.50 25.41
N GLU A 257 -0.92 -23.75 25.41
CA GLU A 257 0.43 -24.13 24.98
C GLU A 257 0.71 -23.65 23.54
N ILE A 258 1.97 -23.35 23.27
CA ILE A 258 2.42 -22.78 22.00
C ILE A 258 2.96 -23.90 21.12
N ASN A 259 2.27 -24.18 20.02
CA ASN A 259 2.63 -25.28 19.14
C ASN A 259 3.76 -24.88 18.17
N ALA A 260 4.52 -25.88 17.73
CA ALA A 260 5.59 -25.72 16.74
C ALA A 260 5.07 -25.11 15.42
N GLU A 261 3.88 -25.53 14.98
CA GLU A 261 3.22 -25.04 13.77
C GLU A 261 2.83 -23.57 13.89
N GLU A 262 2.36 -23.13 15.08
CA GLU A 262 2.01 -21.73 15.34
C GLU A 262 3.26 -20.84 15.16
N ILE A 263 4.39 -21.24 15.77
CA ILE A 263 5.66 -20.52 15.69
C ILE A 263 6.16 -20.45 14.23
N LYS A 264 6.19 -21.60 13.54
CA LYS A 264 6.63 -21.68 12.15
C LYS A 264 5.74 -20.84 11.23
N SER A 265 4.42 -20.94 11.38
CA SER A 265 3.45 -20.15 10.61
C SER A 265 3.66 -18.65 10.80
N VAL A 266 3.85 -18.20 12.05
CA VAL A 266 4.12 -16.79 12.36
C VAL A 266 5.40 -16.31 11.67
N LEU A 267 6.51 -17.04 11.79
CA LEU A 267 7.78 -16.67 11.15
C LEU A 267 7.65 -16.64 9.62
N PHE A 268 7.04 -17.65 9.02
CA PHE A 268 6.95 -17.77 7.55
C PHE A 268 6.00 -16.75 6.93
N SER A 269 4.98 -16.30 7.68
CA SER A 269 4.07 -15.22 7.27
C SER A 269 4.74 -13.83 7.26
N MET A 270 5.89 -13.67 7.92
CA MET A 270 6.56 -12.36 7.98
C MET A 270 7.10 -11.94 6.60
N PRO A 271 6.98 -10.64 6.25
CA PRO A 271 7.44 -10.13 4.97
C PRO A 271 8.97 -10.13 4.89
N SER A 272 9.49 -10.59 3.75
CA SER A 272 10.92 -10.51 3.41
C SER A 272 11.37 -9.06 3.19
N SER A 273 12.68 -8.86 3.23
CA SER A 273 13.40 -7.61 2.94
C SER A 273 13.10 -6.47 3.92
N LYS A 274 12.71 -6.83 5.15
CA LYS A 274 12.58 -5.91 6.28
C LYS A 274 13.90 -5.78 7.03
N ALA A 275 14.07 -4.65 7.72
CA ALA A 275 15.28 -4.39 8.51
C ALA A 275 15.36 -5.37 9.71
N PRO A 276 16.54 -5.98 9.94
CA PRO A 276 16.78 -6.79 11.13
C PRO A 276 16.95 -5.91 12.39
N GLY A 277 16.98 -6.55 13.56
CA GLY A 277 17.35 -5.88 14.82
C GLY A 277 18.87 -5.78 15.00
N PRO A 278 19.35 -5.50 16.23
CA PRO A 278 20.78 -5.51 16.57
C PRO A 278 21.51 -6.83 16.24
N ASP A 279 20.79 -7.95 16.19
CA ASP A 279 21.35 -9.24 15.82
C ASP A 279 21.85 -9.30 14.36
N GLY A 280 21.28 -8.49 13.46
CA GLY A 280 21.64 -8.40 12.05
C GLY A 280 21.04 -9.49 11.15
N TYR A 281 20.15 -10.34 11.67
CA TYR A 281 19.56 -11.47 10.94
C TYR A 281 18.11 -11.17 10.50
N PRO A 282 17.82 -11.07 9.19
CA PRO A 282 16.48 -10.85 8.66
C PRO A 282 15.70 -12.18 8.54
N VAL A 283 14.41 -12.10 8.21
CA VAL A 283 13.52 -13.28 8.05
C VAL A 283 14.09 -14.30 7.06
N GLU A 284 14.73 -13.83 6.00
CA GLU A 284 15.31 -14.68 4.95
C GLU A 284 16.34 -15.67 5.48
N PHE A 285 17.17 -15.27 6.44
CA PHE A 285 18.14 -16.16 7.07
C PHE A 285 17.44 -17.33 7.77
N TYR A 286 16.40 -17.04 8.55
CA TYR A 286 15.67 -18.07 9.27
C TYR A 286 14.91 -19.01 8.34
N LYS A 287 14.43 -18.51 7.19
CA LYS A 287 13.80 -19.33 6.15
C LYS A 287 14.80 -20.23 5.45
N SER A 288 16.00 -19.74 5.12
CA SER A 288 17.03 -20.54 4.43
C SER A 288 17.69 -21.57 5.35
N ALA A 289 17.90 -21.25 6.62
CA ALA A 289 18.54 -22.13 7.61
C ALA A 289 17.53 -22.99 8.41
N TRP A 290 16.24 -22.98 8.07
CA TRP A 290 15.18 -23.57 8.91
C TRP A 290 15.37 -25.07 9.19
N SER A 291 15.92 -25.82 8.24
CA SER A 291 16.22 -27.26 8.41
C SER A 291 17.23 -27.53 9.53
N ILE A 292 18.10 -26.55 9.82
CA ILE A 292 19.18 -26.64 10.82
C ILE A 292 18.71 -26.05 12.14
N ILE A 293 18.29 -24.78 12.13
CA ILE A 293 18.04 -24.01 13.36
C ILE A 293 16.60 -24.11 13.86
N GLY A 294 15.69 -24.69 13.07
CA GLY A 294 14.24 -24.62 13.31
C GLY A 294 13.79 -25.27 14.61
N SER A 295 14.36 -26.43 14.95
CA SER A 295 14.04 -27.16 16.18
C SER A 295 14.44 -26.35 17.43
N ASP A 296 15.65 -25.80 17.43
CA ASP A 296 16.15 -24.94 18.51
C ASP A 296 15.39 -23.62 18.60
N PHE A 297 14.98 -23.05 17.46
CA PHE A 297 14.19 -21.83 17.42
C PHE A 297 12.82 -22.03 18.07
N ILE A 298 12.15 -23.15 17.76
CA ILE A 298 10.87 -23.52 18.38
C ILE A 298 11.02 -23.67 19.89
N LYS A 299 12.00 -24.46 20.35
CA LYS A 299 12.26 -24.65 21.79
C LYS A 299 12.58 -23.34 22.50
N ALA A 300 13.37 -22.45 21.88
CA ALA A 300 13.71 -21.15 22.45
C ALA A 300 12.47 -20.27 22.63
N VAL A 301 11.59 -20.22 21.63
CA VAL A 301 10.33 -19.47 21.71
C VAL A 301 9.36 -20.09 22.73
N GLN A 302 9.17 -21.41 22.73
CA GLN A 302 8.33 -22.09 23.72
C GLN A 302 8.83 -21.89 25.15
N SER A 303 10.14 -21.93 25.37
CA SER A 303 10.75 -21.68 26.69
C SER A 303 10.41 -20.30 27.26
N PHE A 304 10.21 -19.28 26.42
CA PHE A 304 9.70 -17.99 26.87
C PHE A 304 8.32 -18.13 27.53
N PHE A 305 7.40 -18.83 26.87
CA PHE A 305 6.02 -18.97 27.35
C PHE A 305 5.94 -19.89 28.58
N ILE A 306 6.80 -20.91 28.67
CA ILE A 306 6.88 -21.80 29.84
C ILE A 306 7.42 -21.05 31.07
N TYR A 307 8.55 -20.35 30.93
CA TYR A 307 9.28 -19.79 32.08
C TYR A 307 9.08 -18.29 32.31
N GLY A 308 8.51 -17.56 31.35
CA GLY A 308 8.26 -16.11 31.45
C GLY A 308 9.53 -15.24 31.49
N PHE A 309 10.66 -15.71 30.97
CA PHE A 309 11.94 -15.00 31.06
C PHE A 309 12.43 -14.49 29.69
N MET A 310 12.80 -13.20 29.60
CA MET A 310 13.31 -12.57 28.37
C MET A 310 14.69 -11.93 28.59
N PRO A 311 15.77 -12.47 27.98
CA PRO A 311 17.09 -11.86 28.08
C PRO A 311 17.19 -10.48 27.40
N ARG A 312 17.92 -9.53 28.01
CA ARG A 312 18.13 -8.18 27.46
C ARG A 312 18.73 -8.19 26.04
N GLY A 313 19.65 -9.11 25.75
CA GLY A 313 20.25 -9.24 24.41
C GLY A 313 19.25 -9.64 23.33
N VAL A 314 18.24 -10.45 23.67
CA VAL A 314 17.16 -10.84 22.77
C VAL A 314 16.17 -9.69 22.58
N ASN A 315 15.87 -8.95 23.64
CA ASN A 315 14.97 -7.79 23.60
C ASN A 315 15.66 -6.46 23.22
N ALA A 316 16.93 -6.51 22.82
CA ALA A 316 17.66 -5.35 22.33
C ALA A 316 17.04 -4.81 21.03
N THR A 317 16.94 -3.49 20.94
CA THR A 317 16.19 -2.80 19.89
C THR A 317 16.99 -1.63 19.32
N ILE A 318 17.05 -1.50 17.99
CA ILE A 318 17.63 -0.32 17.33
C ILE A 318 16.55 0.75 17.15
N LEU A 319 16.80 1.98 17.59
CA LEU A 319 15.98 3.15 17.24
C LEU A 319 16.51 3.77 15.94
N SER A 320 15.83 3.46 14.83
CA SER A 320 16.13 4.07 13.53
C SER A 320 15.37 5.39 13.39
N LEU A 321 16.11 6.48 13.15
CA LEU A 321 15.53 7.82 12.99
C LEU A 321 15.08 8.04 11.54
N ILE A 322 13.79 8.32 11.33
CA ILE A 322 13.22 8.61 10.02
C ILE A 322 12.70 10.06 9.99
N PRO A 323 13.12 10.91 9.04
CA PRO A 323 12.69 12.30 9.00
C PRO A 323 11.18 12.42 8.73
N LYS A 324 10.48 13.23 9.54
CA LYS A 324 9.06 13.57 9.38
C LYS A 324 8.85 14.65 8.30
N THR A 325 9.79 15.59 8.23
CA THR A 325 9.80 16.72 7.29
C THR A 325 10.88 16.55 6.22
N THR A 326 10.90 17.41 5.20
CA THR A 326 11.93 17.40 4.14
C THR A 326 13.27 17.90 4.63
N GLU A 327 13.26 18.86 5.56
CA GLU A 327 14.43 19.49 6.15
C GLU A 327 14.31 19.43 7.68
N PRO A 328 14.73 18.32 8.30
CA PRO A 328 14.71 18.20 9.75
C PRO A 328 15.83 19.06 10.35
N GLU A 329 15.50 19.86 11.38
CA GLU A 329 16.48 20.68 12.10
C GLU A 329 16.67 20.21 13.54
N SER A 330 15.63 19.61 14.15
CA SER A 330 15.66 19.11 15.51
C SER A 330 15.49 17.59 15.56
N ILE A 331 15.97 16.96 16.64
CA ILE A 331 15.71 15.53 16.90
C ILE A 331 14.20 15.20 16.97
N LYS A 332 13.36 16.18 17.34
CA LYS A 332 11.89 16.06 17.37
C LYS A 332 11.28 15.89 15.96
N ASP A 333 11.98 16.33 14.92
CA ASP A 333 11.58 16.19 13.52
C ASP A 333 11.83 14.77 12.98
N TYR A 334 12.46 13.91 13.77
CA TYR A 334 12.63 12.51 13.45
C TYR A 334 11.59 11.64 14.17
N ARG A 335 11.12 10.60 13.49
CA ARG A 335 10.31 9.54 14.07
C ARG A 335 11.22 8.37 14.43
N PRO A 336 11.28 7.96 15.71
CA PRO A 336 12.02 6.77 16.11
C PRO A 336 11.24 5.51 15.71
N ILE A 337 11.85 4.61 14.94
CA ILE A 337 11.30 3.29 14.62
C ILE A 337 12.13 2.21 15.30
N ALA A 338 11.48 1.42 16.16
CA ALA A 338 12.06 0.31 16.89
C ALA A 338 12.24 -0.93 15.98
N CYS A 339 13.49 -1.22 15.63
CA CYS A 339 13.88 -2.42 14.90
C CYS A 339 14.28 -3.51 15.90
N CYS A 340 13.35 -4.43 16.20
CA CYS A 340 13.56 -5.53 17.16
C CYS A 340 14.18 -6.77 16.51
N ASN A 341 14.82 -7.62 17.31
CA ASN A 341 15.33 -8.93 16.90
C ASN A 341 14.19 -9.91 16.51
N MET A 342 14.52 -10.92 15.71
CA MET A 342 13.53 -11.84 15.14
C MET A 342 12.85 -12.74 16.18
N LEU A 343 13.60 -13.27 17.17
CA LEU A 343 13.02 -14.03 18.28
C LEU A 343 11.92 -13.25 19.00
N TYR A 344 12.23 -12.01 19.41
CA TYR A 344 11.24 -11.14 20.06
C TYR A 344 10.06 -10.81 19.13
N LYS A 345 10.31 -10.57 17.83
CA LYS A 345 9.23 -10.32 16.85
C LYS A 345 8.24 -11.49 16.78
N VAL A 346 8.72 -12.73 16.84
CA VAL A 346 7.83 -13.91 16.85
C VAL A 346 7.04 -13.98 18.16
N VAL A 347 7.70 -13.85 19.31
CA VAL A 347 7.04 -13.83 20.64
C VAL A 347 5.96 -12.77 20.71
N SER A 348 6.31 -11.51 20.41
CA SER A 348 5.37 -10.39 20.45
C SER A 348 4.26 -10.49 19.40
N LYS A 349 4.48 -11.21 18.28
CA LYS A 349 3.45 -11.44 17.27
C LYS A 349 2.45 -12.51 17.70
N ILE A 350 2.89 -13.55 18.41
CA ILE A 350 2.00 -14.56 18.99
C ILE A 350 1.09 -13.92 20.05
N LEU A 351 1.68 -13.18 21.00
CA LEU A 351 0.91 -12.44 22.01
C LEU A 351 -0.12 -11.48 21.38
N ALA A 352 0.31 -10.74 20.35
CA ALA A 352 -0.57 -9.82 19.63
C ALA A 352 -1.71 -10.54 18.89
N ASN A 353 -1.46 -11.71 18.31
CA ASN A 353 -2.52 -12.49 17.64
C ASN A 353 -3.56 -13.00 18.63
N ARG A 354 -3.14 -13.47 19.82
CA ARG A 354 -4.04 -13.88 20.90
C ARG A 354 -4.89 -12.71 21.40
N LEU A 355 -4.27 -11.56 21.64
CA LEU A 355 -4.98 -10.36 22.07
C LEU A 355 -5.99 -9.86 21.02
N LYS A 356 -5.61 -9.90 19.73
CA LYS A 356 -6.43 -9.42 18.61
C LYS A 356 -7.80 -10.10 18.53
N GLU A 357 -7.92 -11.36 18.96
CA GLU A 357 -9.19 -12.09 18.96
C GLU A 357 -10.20 -11.50 19.95
N LEU A 358 -9.72 -10.89 21.04
CA LEU A 358 -10.56 -10.36 22.11
C LEU A 358 -10.96 -8.91 21.88
N LEU A 359 -10.11 -8.12 21.23
CA LEU A 359 -10.32 -6.67 21.11
C LEU A 359 -11.68 -6.23 20.53
N PRO A 360 -12.29 -6.93 19.55
CA PRO A 360 -13.59 -6.51 19.01
C PRO A 360 -14.72 -6.45 20.05
N SER A 361 -14.68 -7.29 21.10
CA SER A 361 -15.66 -7.30 22.19
C SER A 361 -15.24 -6.42 23.37
N LEU A 362 -13.94 -6.16 23.55
CA LEU A 362 -13.40 -5.35 24.66
C LEU A 362 -13.48 -3.84 24.42
N ILE A 363 -13.30 -3.43 23.16
CA ILE A 363 -13.02 -2.05 22.81
C ILE A 363 -14.28 -1.36 22.32
N GLU A 364 -14.55 -0.17 22.85
CA GLU A 364 -15.70 0.66 22.49
C GLU A 364 -15.81 0.87 20.97
N PRO A 365 -17.03 0.91 20.39
CA PRO A 365 -17.22 1.01 18.93
C PRO A 365 -16.62 2.28 18.29
N ASN A 366 -16.39 3.34 19.08
CA ASN A 366 -15.83 4.62 18.65
C ASN A 366 -14.35 4.56 18.25
N GLN A 367 -13.61 3.54 18.71
CA GLN A 367 -12.23 3.30 18.33
C GLN A 367 -12.18 2.34 17.13
N THR A 368 -11.79 2.86 15.96
CA THR A 368 -11.73 2.04 14.73
C THR A 368 -10.33 1.58 14.35
N ALA A 369 -9.27 2.17 14.92
CA ALA A 369 -7.91 1.78 14.59
C ALA A 369 -7.52 0.42 15.17
N PHE A 370 -6.76 -0.36 14.39
CA PHE A 370 -6.18 -1.66 14.76
C PHE A 370 -7.16 -2.77 15.16
N ILE A 371 -8.47 -2.50 15.23
CA ILE A 371 -9.49 -3.52 15.48
C ILE A 371 -9.85 -4.23 14.18
N LYS A 372 -10.02 -5.56 14.24
CA LYS A 372 -10.42 -6.36 13.09
C LYS A 372 -11.81 -5.90 12.62
N ASP A 373 -11.98 -5.83 11.30
CA ASP A 373 -13.25 -5.52 10.63
C ASP A 373 -13.84 -4.11 10.90
N ARG A 374 -13.10 -3.23 11.60
CA ARG A 374 -13.42 -1.79 11.70
C ARG A 374 -12.65 -0.99 10.66
N LEU A 375 -13.30 0.00 10.04
CA LEU A 375 -12.73 0.72 8.92
C LEU A 375 -12.59 2.22 9.22
N LEU A 376 -11.37 2.74 9.04
CA LEU A 376 -11.05 4.17 9.11
C LEU A 376 -12.05 5.05 8.33
N LEU A 377 -12.52 4.55 7.19
CA LEU A 377 -13.38 5.31 6.29
C LEU A 377 -14.73 5.67 6.94
N GLU A 378 -15.23 4.82 7.84
CA GLU A 378 -16.49 5.02 8.53
C GLU A 378 -16.40 6.18 9.53
N ASN A 379 -15.25 6.34 10.21
CA ASN A 379 -14.99 7.52 11.05
C ASN A 379 -14.99 8.81 10.25
N VAL A 380 -14.38 8.81 9.05
CA VAL A 380 -14.37 10.00 8.19
C VAL A 380 -15.77 10.31 7.65
N LEU A 381 -16.54 9.29 7.25
CA LEU A 381 -17.93 9.45 6.79
C LEU A 381 -18.81 10.02 7.91
N LEU A 382 -18.77 9.44 9.10
CA LEU A 382 -19.54 9.90 10.25
C LEU A 382 -19.13 11.32 10.69
N ALA A 383 -17.82 11.60 10.79
CA ALA A 383 -17.34 12.95 11.08
C ALA A 383 -17.85 13.97 10.04
N SER A 384 -17.82 13.61 8.74
CA SER A 384 -18.32 14.47 7.65
C SER A 384 -19.83 14.75 7.76
N GLU A 385 -20.62 13.77 8.21
CA GLU A 385 -22.05 13.95 8.46
C GLU A 385 -22.33 14.84 9.68
N LEU A 386 -21.52 14.72 10.75
CA LEU A 386 -21.65 15.51 11.97
C LEU A 386 -21.29 16.98 11.75
N VAL A 387 -20.25 17.27 10.95
CA VAL A 387 -19.77 18.64 10.71
C VAL A 387 -20.42 19.36 9.53
N LYS A 388 -21.29 18.71 8.76
CA LYS A 388 -21.83 19.24 7.49
C LYS A 388 -22.37 20.69 7.57
N ASP A 389 -22.97 21.06 8.70
CA ASP A 389 -23.65 22.35 8.88
C ASP A 389 -22.79 23.38 9.64
N TYR A 390 -21.52 23.08 9.95
CA TYR A 390 -20.68 23.94 10.80
C TYR A 390 -20.34 25.31 10.19
N HIS A 391 -20.66 25.53 8.92
CA HIS A 391 -20.56 26.83 8.27
C HIS A 391 -21.76 27.75 8.54
N LYS A 392 -22.82 27.26 9.21
CA LYS A 392 -24.03 28.02 9.49
C LYS A 392 -23.98 28.61 10.89
N VAL A 393 -24.31 29.90 11.01
CA VAL A 393 -24.42 30.59 12.30
C VAL A 393 -25.79 30.37 12.95
N THR A 394 -26.82 30.06 12.15
CA THR A 394 -28.21 29.96 12.60
C THR A 394 -28.57 28.67 13.35
N ILE A 395 -27.69 27.66 13.30
CA ILE A 395 -27.93 26.34 13.92
C ILE A 395 -27.74 26.38 15.44
N THR A 396 -28.15 25.30 16.11
CA THR A 396 -27.90 25.16 17.55
C THR A 396 -26.40 25.16 17.85
N PRO A 397 -25.98 25.72 19.00
CA PRO A 397 -24.60 25.65 19.47
C PRO A 397 -24.10 24.20 19.43
N ARG A 398 -22.83 24.04 19.05
CA ARG A 398 -22.12 22.76 18.98
C ARG A 398 -20.63 23.00 18.77
N SER A 399 -19.81 22.06 19.20
CA SER A 399 -18.38 22.09 18.87
C SER A 399 -17.81 20.71 18.57
N VAL A 400 -16.70 20.72 17.83
CA VAL A 400 -15.80 19.57 17.69
C VAL A 400 -14.45 19.99 18.21
N ILE A 401 -13.84 19.16 19.04
CA ILE A 401 -12.49 19.34 19.53
C ILE A 401 -11.64 18.23 18.95
N LYS A 402 -10.58 18.61 18.23
CA LYS A 402 -9.54 17.70 17.77
C LYS A 402 -8.43 17.69 18.80
N LEU A 403 -8.23 16.55 19.45
CA LEU A 403 -7.20 16.39 20.48
C LEU A 403 -5.93 15.81 19.86
N ASP A 404 -4.77 16.30 20.30
CA ASP A 404 -3.46 15.73 19.97
C ASP A 404 -2.77 15.26 21.26
N ILE A 405 -2.49 13.95 21.37
CA ILE A 405 -1.81 13.36 22.54
C ILE A 405 -0.30 13.53 22.37
N SER A 406 0.35 14.14 23.36
CA SER A 406 1.80 14.36 23.34
C SER A 406 2.55 13.03 23.38
N LYS A 407 3.18 12.68 22.25
CA LYS A 407 4.09 11.52 22.14
C LYS A 407 3.42 10.21 22.58
N ALA A 408 2.20 9.99 22.08
CA ALA A 408 1.26 8.95 22.49
C ALA A 408 1.82 7.52 22.72
N PHE A 409 2.77 7.04 21.91
CA PHE A 409 3.35 5.72 22.18
C PHE A 409 4.38 5.74 23.30
N ASP A 410 5.13 6.81 23.42
CA ASP A 410 6.41 6.80 24.12
C ASP A 410 6.29 7.18 25.62
N THR A 411 5.14 7.72 26.06
CA THR A 411 4.92 8.18 27.44
C THR A 411 3.99 7.29 28.27
N VAL A 412 3.41 6.24 27.68
CA VAL A 412 2.48 5.34 28.38
C VAL A 412 3.14 4.65 29.56
N GLU A 413 2.50 4.67 30.73
CA GLU A 413 2.96 3.92 31.90
C GLU A 413 2.61 2.43 31.85
N TRP A 414 3.56 1.58 32.22
CA TRP A 414 3.40 0.13 32.16
C TRP A 414 2.59 -0.45 33.32
N SER A 415 2.64 0.19 34.49
CA SER A 415 1.82 -0.15 35.65
C SER A 415 0.34 -0.04 35.29
N PHE A 416 -0.04 1.06 34.62
CA PHE A 416 -1.40 1.28 34.14
C PHE A 416 -1.88 0.19 33.18
N ILE A 417 -1.06 -0.20 32.20
CA ILE A 417 -1.40 -1.31 31.29
C ILE A 417 -1.64 -2.60 32.09
N SER A 418 -0.74 -2.91 33.04
CA SER A 418 -0.83 -4.12 33.84
C SER A 418 -2.10 -4.14 34.69
N ALA A 419 -2.46 -3.00 35.30
CA ALA A 419 -3.69 -2.84 36.06
C ALA A 419 -4.93 -3.09 35.19
N VAL A 420 -5.04 -2.44 34.03
CA VAL A 420 -6.18 -2.62 33.10
C VAL A 420 -6.34 -4.08 32.67
N LEU A 421 -5.24 -4.77 32.33
CA LEU A 421 -5.30 -6.18 31.93
C LEU A 421 -5.75 -7.09 33.08
N ARG A 422 -5.30 -6.82 34.32
CA ARG A 422 -5.73 -7.57 35.51
C ARG A 422 -7.20 -7.31 35.84
N THR A 423 -7.68 -6.06 35.77
CA THR A 423 -9.09 -5.71 36.02
C THR A 423 -10.05 -6.40 35.04
N TRP A 424 -9.63 -6.60 33.79
CA TRP A 424 -10.39 -7.41 32.82
C TRP A 424 -10.38 -8.91 33.13
N GLY A 425 -9.63 -9.37 34.13
CA GLY A 425 -9.53 -10.77 34.52
C GLY A 425 -8.70 -11.61 33.56
N LEU A 426 -7.73 -11.02 32.85
CA LEU A 426 -6.80 -11.80 32.03
C LEU A 426 -5.87 -12.62 32.95
N PRO A 427 -5.46 -13.83 32.54
CA PRO A 427 -4.57 -14.66 33.36
C PRO A 427 -3.27 -13.93 33.71
N ASP A 428 -2.85 -14.01 34.97
CA ASP A 428 -1.60 -13.39 35.45
C ASP A 428 -0.37 -13.85 34.65
N GLN A 429 -0.35 -15.09 34.17
CA GLN A 429 0.69 -15.61 33.31
C GLN A 429 0.80 -14.81 31.99
N PHE A 430 -0.34 -14.48 31.37
CA PHE A 430 -0.39 -13.68 30.15
C PHE A 430 0.04 -12.23 30.42
N VAL A 431 -0.46 -11.64 31.52
CA VAL A 431 -0.06 -10.28 31.95
C VAL A 431 1.46 -10.24 32.16
N ASN A 432 2.02 -11.22 32.85
CA ASN A 432 3.47 -11.33 33.08
C ASN A 432 4.26 -11.42 31.76
N TRP A 433 3.82 -12.21 30.77
CA TRP A 433 4.48 -12.26 29.46
C TRP A 433 4.52 -10.89 28.78
N VAL A 434 3.43 -10.11 28.86
CA VAL A 434 3.37 -8.75 28.32
C VAL A 434 4.30 -7.82 29.09
N THR A 435 4.25 -7.84 30.43
CA THR A 435 5.08 -7.00 31.30
C THR A 435 6.57 -7.26 31.10
N VAL A 436 6.99 -8.52 30.98
CA VAL A 436 8.38 -8.89 30.70
C VAL A 436 8.82 -8.42 29.31
N CYS A 437 7.94 -8.49 28.30
CA CYS A 437 8.23 -7.95 26.97
C CYS A 437 8.49 -6.43 27.02
N LEU A 438 7.77 -5.68 27.83
CA LEU A 438 7.93 -4.22 27.96
C LEU A 438 9.17 -3.86 28.79
N SER A 439 9.27 -4.39 30.01
CA SER A 439 10.26 -4.01 31.02
C SER A 439 11.71 -4.39 30.70
N THR A 440 11.94 -5.45 29.92
CA THR A 440 13.30 -5.90 29.57
C THR A 440 13.88 -5.24 28.31
N ALA A 441 13.15 -4.29 27.69
CA ALA A 441 13.57 -3.64 26.46
C ALA A 441 14.79 -2.74 26.70
N SER A 442 15.77 -2.82 25.80
CA SER A 442 16.97 -1.96 25.81
C SER A 442 17.23 -1.41 24.41
N PHE A 443 17.65 -0.15 24.34
CA PHE A 443 17.69 0.61 23.09
C PHE A 443 19.10 1.11 22.75
N SER A 444 19.41 1.09 21.45
CA SER A 444 20.56 1.78 20.86
C SER A 444 20.08 2.65 19.70
N VAL A 445 20.60 3.86 19.56
CA VAL A 445 20.18 4.80 18.51
C VAL A 445 21.02 4.57 17.25
N ALA A 446 20.38 4.44 16.09
CA ALA A 446 21.08 4.36 14.80
C ALA A 446 21.24 5.75 14.18
N VAL A 447 22.48 6.24 14.14
CA VAL A 447 22.86 7.50 13.52
C VAL A 447 23.77 7.20 12.34
N ASN A 448 23.34 7.56 11.12
CA ASN A 448 24.11 7.42 9.87
C ASN A 448 24.73 6.03 9.61
N GLY A 449 24.13 4.96 10.15
CA GLY A 449 24.58 3.57 9.96
C GLY A 449 25.40 3.00 11.12
N GLU A 450 25.67 3.79 12.15
CA GLU A 450 26.33 3.37 13.39
C GLU A 450 25.36 3.34 14.57
N LEU A 451 25.63 2.46 15.53
CA LEU A 451 24.85 2.35 16.76
C LEU A 451 25.52 3.15 17.87
N ALA A 452 24.75 3.98 18.56
CA ALA A 452 25.19 4.79 19.69
C ALA A 452 24.34 4.48 20.94
N GLY A 453 25.02 4.36 22.08
CA GLY A 453 24.40 4.10 23.39
C GLY A 453 23.81 2.69 23.55
N PHE A 454 23.55 2.32 24.81
CA PHE A 454 22.78 1.15 25.19
C PHE A 454 22.11 1.41 26.54
N PHE A 455 20.82 1.71 26.54
CA PHE A 455 20.09 2.12 27.75
C PHE A 455 18.73 1.42 27.87
N PRO A 456 18.26 1.14 29.11
CA PRO A 456 16.92 0.59 29.34
C PRO A 456 15.83 1.65 29.20
N SER A 457 14.58 1.22 29.05
CA SER A 457 13.40 2.08 29.15
C SER A 457 12.66 1.81 30.45
N SER A 458 11.97 2.82 30.99
CA SER A 458 11.09 2.66 32.15
C SER A 458 9.61 2.85 31.83
N ARG A 459 9.31 3.37 30.64
CA ARG A 459 7.94 3.60 30.15
C ARG A 459 7.85 3.51 28.63
N GLY A 460 6.65 3.66 28.08
CA GLY A 460 6.41 3.79 26.65
C GLY A 460 6.35 2.46 25.89
N LEU A 461 5.82 2.52 24.68
CA LEU A 461 5.55 1.41 23.79
C LEU A 461 6.40 1.55 22.52
N ARG A 462 6.92 0.43 22.03
CA ARG A 462 7.84 0.41 20.89
C ARG A 462 7.13 0.65 19.56
N GLN A 463 7.46 1.73 18.86
CA GLN A 463 6.96 2.01 17.51
C GLN A 463 7.54 1.04 16.48
N GLY A 464 6.75 0.06 16.03
CA GLY A 464 7.18 -0.98 15.09
C GLY A 464 7.14 -2.40 15.64
N CYS A 465 6.85 -2.57 16.94
CA CYS A 465 6.49 -3.87 17.52
C CYS A 465 5.03 -4.22 17.19
N SER A 466 4.73 -5.51 16.99
CA SER A 466 3.38 -5.99 16.69
C SER A 466 2.40 -5.90 17.86
N LEU A 467 2.90 -5.91 19.10
CA LEU A 467 2.08 -5.87 20.31
C LEU A 467 1.66 -4.43 20.69
N SER A 468 2.57 -3.46 20.50
CA SER A 468 2.37 -2.06 20.91
C SER A 468 1.06 -1.41 20.45
N PRO A 469 0.61 -1.54 19.19
CA PRO A 469 -0.62 -0.87 18.74
C PRO A 469 -1.86 -1.34 19.49
N TYR A 470 -1.91 -2.62 19.87
CA TYR A 470 -3.03 -3.20 20.59
C TYR A 470 -3.06 -2.76 22.04
N LEU A 471 -1.90 -2.71 22.70
CA LEU A 471 -1.79 -2.16 24.07
C LEU A 471 -2.17 -0.68 24.10
N TYR A 472 -1.77 0.09 23.10
CA TYR A 472 -2.16 1.50 22.99
C TYR A 472 -3.68 1.66 22.85
N VAL A 473 -4.32 0.83 22.03
CA VAL A 473 -5.79 0.86 21.88
C VAL A 473 -6.50 0.50 23.18
N ILE A 474 -5.97 -0.43 23.97
CA ILE A 474 -6.49 -0.77 25.30
C ILE A 474 -6.43 0.43 26.24
N VAL A 475 -5.28 1.10 26.29
CA VAL A 475 -5.09 2.32 27.10
C VAL A 475 -6.07 3.42 26.67
N ASN A 476 -6.18 3.65 25.36
CA ASN A 476 -7.10 4.66 24.82
C ASN A 476 -8.59 4.30 25.05
N ASN A 477 -8.93 3.03 25.20
CA ASN A 477 -10.29 2.60 25.53
C ASN A 477 -10.73 3.10 26.91
N VAL A 478 -9.80 3.19 27.86
CA VAL A 478 -10.09 3.76 29.19
C VAL A 478 -10.49 5.23 29.07
N LEU A 479 -9.75 6.02 28.27
CA LEU A 479 -10.14 7.40 27.96
C LEU A 479 -11.54 7.45 27.31
N SER A 480 -11.83 6.53 26.39
CA SER A 480 -13.15 6.47 25.77
C SER A 480 -14.28 6.25 26.78
N LEU A 481 -14.07 5.36 27.75
CA LEU A 481 -15.04 5.09 28.81
C LEU A 481 -15.18 6.27 29.78
N LEU A 482 -14.09 6.95 30.12
CA LEU A 482 -14.12 8.16 30.95
C LEU A 482 -14.94 9.28 30.30
N LEU A 483 -14.76 9.52 29.00
CA LEU A 483 -15.56 10.49 28.25
C LEU A 483 -17.05 10.12 28.21
N ASN A 484 -17.36 8.83 27.99
CA ASN A 484 -18.74 8.34 28.02
C ASN A 484 -19.38 8.54 29.40
N ARG A 485 -18.67 8.20 30.47
CA ARG A 485 -19.13 8.39 31.85
C ARG A 485 -19.37 9.86 32.19
N ALA A 486 -18.45 10.74 31.82
CA ALA A 486 -18.60 12.18 32.06
C ALA A 486 -19.82 12.76 31.32
N ALA A 487 -20.12 12.25 30.13
CA ALA A 487 -21.33 12.64 29.40
C ALA A 487 -22.61 12.06 30.02
N GLN A 488 -22.58 10.83 30.55
CA GLN A 488 -23.70 10.25 31.31
C GLN A 488 -23.98 11.03 32.61
N GLN A 489 -22.93 11.51 33.29
CA GLN A 489 -23.01 12.35 34.48
C GLN A 489 -23.34 13.82 34.18
N SER A 490 -23.67 14.16 32.92
CA SER A 490 -23.98 15.52 32.48
C SER A 490 -22.86 16.56 32.71
N ARG A 491 -21.61 16.11 32.93
CA ARG A 491 -20.43 17.00 32.95
C ARG A 491 -20.04 17.45 31.54
N ILE A 492 -20.39 16.65 30.53
CA ILE A 492 -20.19 16.96 29.11
C ILE A 492 -21.54 16.86 28.41
N GLY A 493 -21.97 17.94 27.76
CA GLY A 493 -23.16 17.97 26.92
C GLY A 493 -22.93 17.28 25.58
N TYR A 494 -23.86 16.39 25.20
CA TYR A 494 -23.80 15.71 23.91
C TYR A 494 -24.00 16.67 22.75
N HIS A 495 -23.26 16.44 21.66
CA HIS A 495 -23.59 17.04 20.38
C HIS A 495 -25.04 16.72 19.98
N PRO A 496 -25.81 17.68 19.43
CA PRO A 496 -27.25 17.50 19.16
C PRO A 496 -27.60 16.29 18.29
N ARG A 497 -26.67 15.87 17.42
CA ARG A 497 -26.84 14.70 16.54
C ARG A 497 -26.17 13.42 17.07
N CYS A 498 -25.81 13.39 18.34
CA CYS A 498 -25.13 12.27 18.95
C CYS A 498 -25.84 11.77 20.23
N LYS A 499 -26.70 12.61 20.84
CA LYS A 499 -27.40 12.34 22.09
C LYS A 499 -28.13 10.99 22.10
N ASP A 500 -28.89 10.68 21.06
CA ASP A 500 -29.71 9.46 21.01
C ASP A 500 -28.91 8.16 20.92
N MET A 501 -27.64 8.24 20.52
CA MET A 501 -26.73 7.10 20.46
C MET A 501 -25.71 7.10 21.61
N GLY A 502 -25.72 8.10 22.48
CA GLY A 502 -24.67 8.30 23.48
C GLY A 502 -23.26 8.50 22.87
N LEU A 503 -23.16 9.00 21.64
CA LEU A 503 -21.87 9.16 20.96
C LEU A 503 -21.15 10.43 21.45
N THR A 504 -20.00 10.27 22.11
CA THR A 504 -19.20 11.39 22.63
C THR A 504 -18.05 11.76 21.70
N HIS A 505 -17.36 10.79 21.12
CA HIS A 505 -16.14 10.99 20.33
C HIS A 505 -15.93 9.93 19.26
N LEU A 506 -15.01 10.18 18.33
CA LEU A 506 -14.47 9.23 17.37
C LEU A 506 -12.96 9.15 17.55
N SER A 507 -12.43 7.93 17.64
CA SER A 507 -10.99 7.70 17.78
C SER A 507 -10.45 6.84 16.64
N PHE A 508 -9.26 7.23 16.17
CA PHE A 508 -8.44 6.39 15.31
C PHE A 508 -7.01 6.42 15.85
N ALA A 509 -6.71 5.47 16.75
CA ALA A 509 -5.48 5.46 17.52
C ALA A 509 -5.32 6.76 18.33
N ASP A 510 -4.32 7.58 18.03
CA ASP A 510 -4.01 8.86 18.68
C ASP A 510 -4.84 10.05 18.15
N ASP A 511 -5.43 9.94 16.95
CA ASP A 511 -6.32 10.97 16.41
C ASP A 511 -7.72 10.86 17.06
N ILE A 512 -8.08 11.82 17.93
CA ILE A 512 -9.37 11.84 18.64
C ILE A 512 -10.17 13.10 18.27
N LEU A 513 -11.44 12.91 17.88
CA LEU A 513 -12.41 13.98 17.68
C LEU A 513 -13.53 13.86 18.72
N VAL A 514 -13.67 14.84 19.60
CA VAL A 514 -14.73 14.90 20.62
C VAL A 514 -15.83 15.85 20.14
N PHE A 515 -17.10 15.44 20.25
CA PHE A 515 -18.27 16.18 19.77
C PHE A 515 -19.13 16.62 20.96
N THR A 516 -19.39 17.93 21.08
CA THR A 516 -20.16 18.49 22.21
C THR A 516 -21.28 19.43 21.77
N ASP A 517 -22.10 19.80 22.75
CA ASP A 517 -23.12 20.86 22.67
C ASP A 517 -22.55 22.28 22.47
N GLY A 518 -21.22 22.46 22.57
CA GLY A 518 -20.55 23.74 22.35
C GLY A 518 -20.63 24.71 23.54
N SER A 519 -20.91 24.22 24.75
CA SER A 519 -20.85 25.01 25.98
C SER A 519 -19.44 25.07 26.58
N ALA A 520 -19.13 26.15 27.31
CA ALA A 520 -17.84 26.30 28.02
C ALA A 520 -17.68 25.24 29.13
N SER A 521 -18.76 24.89 29.83
CA SER A 521 -18.76 23.85 30.86
C SER A 521 -18.39 22.48 30.27
N SER A 522 -18.89 22.13 29.09
CA SER A 522 -18.50 20.90 28.39
C SER A 522 -17.01 20.88 28.05
N LEU A 523 -16.42 22.01 27.64
CA LEU A 523 -15.00 22.10 27.35
C LEU A 523 -14.15 21.92 28.61
N GLN A 524 -14.53 22.56 29.71
CA GLN A 524 -13.88 22.38 31.01
C GLN A 524 -13.98 20.94 31.50
N GLY A 525 -15.17 20.32 31.41
CA GLY A 525 -15.39 18.93 31.78
C GLY A 525 -14.54 17.95 30.98
N ILE A 526 -14.34 18.21 29.68
CA ILE A 526 -13.42 17.43 28.85
C ILE A 526 -11.99 17.59 29.35
N MET A 527 -11.51 18.80 29.60
CA MET A 527 -10.14 19.01 30.07
C MET A 527 -9.87 18.33 31.41
N THR A 528 -10.82 18.36 32.34
CA THR A 528 -10.70 17.62 33.61
C THR A 528 -10.57 16.12 33.40
N VAL A 529 -11.40 15.52 32.52
CA VAL A 529 -11.29 14.09 32.19
C VAL A 529 -9.92 13.76 31.59
N LEU A 530 -9.38 14.64 30.76
CA LEU A 530 -8.09 14.47 30.10
C LEU A 530 -6.92 14.59 31.09
N GLU A 531 -7.00 15.50 32.05
CA GLU A 531 -6.03 15.63 33.13
C GLU A 531 -6.02 14.40 34.03
N ASP A 532 -7.21 13.94 34.46
CA ASP A 532 -7.35 12.74 35.28
C ASP A 532 -6.79 11.51 34.55
N PHE A 533 -7.13 11.35 33.26
CA PHE A 533 -6.56 10.30 32.42
C PHE A 533 -5.04 10.41 32.28
N GLY A 534 -4.51 11.63 32.16
CA GLY A 534 -3.08 11.89 32.08
C GLY A 534 -2.33 11.49 33.35
N ARG A 535 -2.89 11.78 34.53
CA ARG A 535 -2.31 11.41 35.84
C ARG A 535 -2.19 9.91 36.02
N ILE A 536 -3.16 9.13 35.54
CA ILE A 536 -3.16 7.67 35.70
C ILE A 536 -2.42 6.90 34.60
N SER A 537 -2.45 7.40 33.35
CA SER A 537 -1.91 6.68 32.19
C SER A 537 -0.53 7.16 31.73
N GLY A 538 -0.12 8.37 32.16
CA GLY A 538 1.04 9.09 31.64
C GLY A 538 0.81 9.78 30.28
N LEU A 539 -0.41 9.74 29.73
CA LEU A 539 -0.77 10.36 28.45
C LEU A 539 -1.38 11.75 28.62
N PHE A 540 -0.56 12.78 28.43
CA PHE A 540 -1.00 14.17 28.47
C PHE A 540 -1.28 14.73 27.07
N ILE A 541 -2.26 15.63 26.99
CA ILE A 541 -2.63 16.29 25.74
C ILE A 541 -1.74 17.49 25.46
N ASN A 542 -1.50 17.71 24.16
CA ASN A 542 -0.87 18.90 23.65
C ASN A 542 -1.94 19.95 23.32
N THR A 543 -2.19 20.91 24.21
CA THR A 543 -3.16 21.98 23.98
C THR A 543 -2.81 22.82 22.75
N SER A 544 -1.53 23.15 22.56
CA SER A 544 -1.06 23.95 21.41
C SER A 544 -1.24 23.30 20.04
N LYS A 545 -1.35 21.97 19.97
CA LYS A 545 -1.60 21.22 18.72
C LYS A 545 -3.02 20.69 18.59
N SER A 546 -3.76 20.71 19.69
CA SER A 546 -5.20 20.44 19.67
C SER A 546 -5.90 21.64 19.03
N SER A 547 -7.09 21.45 18.49
CA SER A 547 -7.86 22.56 17.91
C SER A 547 -9.35 22.41 18.15
N ILE A 548 -10.04 23.54 18.23
CA ILE A 548 -11.49 23.58 18.45
C ILE A 548 -12.23 24.22 17.28
N PHE A 549 -13.36 23.63 16.92
CA PHE A 549 -14.28 24.07 15.88
C PHE A 549 -15.65 24.31 16.49
N THR A 550 -16.08 25.56 16.52
CA THR A 550 -17.36 25.96 17.10
C THR A 550 -18.34 26.38 16.01
N ALA A 551 -19.62 26.00 16.11
CA ALA A 551 -20.66 26.44 15.20
C ALA A 551 -21.99 26.69 15.91
N GLY A 552 -22.85 27.49 15.28
CA GLY A 552 -24.15 27.87 15.83
C GLY A 552 -24.16 29.21 16.56
N ARG A 553 -25.28 29.49 17.25
CA ARG A 553 -25.49 30.73 18.02
C ARG A 553 -24.62 30.72 19.29
N ASN A 554 -24.33 31.89 19.85
CA ASN A 554 -23.69 32.06 21.17
C ASN A 554 -22.37 31.28 21.36
N THR A 555 -21.44 31.41 20.41
CA THR A 555 -20.13 30.73 20.47
C THR A 555 -19.05 31.49 21.25
N LEU A 556 -19.35 32.68 21.78
CA LEU A 556 -18.36 33.53 22.48
C LEU A 556 -17.80 32.86 23.74
N GLY A 557 -18.67 32.35 24.62
CA GLY A 557 -18.22 31.77 25.89
C GLY A 557 -17.28 30.57 25.73
N ILE A 558 -17.52 29.70 24.75
CA ILE A 558 -16.60 28.56 24.47
C ILE A 558 -15.30 29.02 23.79
N GLN A 559 -15.30 30.16 23.09
CA GLN A 559 -14.11 30.71 22.47
C GLN A 559 -13.18 31.34 23.52
N GLU A 560 -13.73 32.13 24.44
CA GLU A 560 -12.99 32.68 25.58
C GLU A 560 -12.41 31.56 26.47
N GLU A 561 -13.19 30.50 26.68
CA GLU A 561 -12.75 29.31 27.40
C GLU A 561 -11.58 28.61 26.70
N ALA A 562 -11.69 28.40 25.38
CA ALA A 562 -10.63 27.76 24.60
C ALA A 562 -9.34 28.58 24.60
N GLU A 563 -9.45 29.91 24.52
CA GLU A 563 -8.30 30.82 24.62
C GLU A 563 -7.64 30.73 26.00
N ARG A 564 -8.42 30.68 27.08
CA ARG A 564 -7.91 30.50 28.45
C ARG A 564 -7.16 29.17 28.62
N LEU A 565 -7.64 28.11 27.99
CA LEU A 565 -7.03 26.79 28.01
C LEU A 565 -5.87 26.63 27.00
N GLY A 566 -5.59 27.65 26.18
CA GLY A 566 -4.53 27.63 25.16
C GLY A 566 -4.83 26.71 23.97
N ILE A 567 -6.10 26.46 23.66
CA ILE A 567 -6.52 25.64 22.51
C ILE A 567 -6.86 26.57 21.34
N PRO A 568 -6.10 26.52 20.22
CA PRO A 568 -6.37 27.37 19.08
C PRO A 568 -7.72 27.04 18.41
N LYS A 569 -8.46 28.10 18.09
CA LYS A 569 -9.67 28.03 17.25
C LYS A 569 -9.26 27.90 15.79
N GLU A 570 -9.78 26.88 15.11
CA GLU A 570 -9.57 26.67 13.68
C GLU A 570 -10.90 26.72 12.89
N SER A 571 -10.80 26.82 11.56
CA SER A 571 -11.94 26.75 10.66
C SER A 571 -11.86 25.55 9.72
N LEU A 572 -13.01 25.00 9.35
CA LEU A 572 -13.10 23.92 8.36
C LEU A 572 -13.00 24.53 6.94
N PRO A 573 -12.31 23.87 5.98
CA PRO A 573 -11.91 22.46 6.00
C PRO A 573 -10.53 22.18 6.60
N ILE A 574 -10.42 21.08 7.37
CA ILE A 574 -9.15 20.58 7.93
C ILE A 574 -8.80 19.20 7.40
N ARG A 575 -7.57 18.75 7.64
CA ARG A 575 -7.16 17.38 7.35
C ARG A 575 -7.41 16.47 8.55
N TYR A 576 -8.25 15.45 8.36
CA TYR A 576 -8.54 14.39 9.32
C TYR A 576 -8.28 13.02 8.69
N LEU A 577 -7.46 12.19 9.34
CA LEU A 577 -7.06 10.85 8.84
C LEU A 577 -6.51 10.86 7.40
N GLY A 578 -5.85 11.96 7.04
CA GLY A 578 -5.26 12.15 5.73
C GLY A 578 -6.20 12.70 4.64
N LEU A 579 -7.47 12.96 4.96
CA LEU A 579 -8.52 13.42 4.05
C LEU A 579 -9.12 14.77 4.50
N PRO A 580 -9.62 15.60 3.58
CA PRO A 580 -10.27 16.86 3.94
C PRO A 580 -11.63 16.62 4.57
N LEU A 581 -11.86 17.24 5.72
CA LEU A 581 -13.15 17.28 6.40
C LEU A 581 -13.87 18.57 5.99
N THR A 582 -14.76 18.48 5.00
CA THR A 582 -15.46 19.65 4.43
C THR A 582 -16.91 19.73 4.90
N THR A 583 -17.39 20.94 5.15
CA THR A 583 -18.80 21.19 5.49
C THR A 583 -19.69 21.21 4.24
N LYS A 584 -19.15 21.73 3.13
CA LYS A 584 -19.82 21.84 1.83
C LYS A 584 -19.26 20.83 0.81
N THR A 585 -19.90 20.78 -0.35
CA THR A 585 -19.40 20.02 -1.51
C THR A 585 -17.97 20.43 -1.84
N MET A 586 -17.12 19.43 -2.04
CA MET A 586 -15.70 19.62 -2.31
C MET A 586 -15.44 20.47 -3.56
N THR A 587 -14.70 21.55 -3.37
CA THR A 587 -14.24 22.50 -4.41
C THR A 587 -12.88 22.08 -4.98
N ARG A 588 -12.37 22.82 -5.98
CA ARG A 588 -11.04 22.57 -6.54
C ARG A 588 -9.92 22.74 -5.51
N GLN A 589 -10.02 23.75 -4.65
CA GLN A 589 -9.02 24.00 -3.61
C GLN A 589 -8.94 22.83 -2.63
N ASP A 590 -10.08 22.22 -2.28
CA ASP A 590 -10.14 21.10 -1.33
C ASP A 590 -9.43 19.82 -1.82
N TYR A 591 -9.42 19.56 -3.13
CA TYR A 591 -8.74 18.40 -3.72
C TYR A 591 -7.38 18.71 -4.38
N GLU A 592 -6.95 19.97 -4.46
CA GLU A 592 -5.62 20.32 -4.99
C GLU A 592 -4.49 19.61 -4.22
N PRO A 593 -4.55 19.43 -2.88
CA PRO A 593 -3.52 18.66 -2.16
C PRO A 593 -3.35 17.21 -2.64
N LEU A 594 -4.42 16.58 -3.15
CA LEU A 594 -4.34 15.27 -3.80
C LEU A 594 -3.59 15.36 -5.12
N VAL A 595 -3.94 16.35 -5.95
CA VAL A 595 -3.32 16.61 -7.25
C VAL A 595 -1.84 16.94 -7.08
N ASP A 596 -1.48 17.82 -6.14
CA ASP A 596 -0.10 18.19 -5.81
C ASP A 596 0.73 16.99 -5.36
N ARG A 597 0.14 16.12 -4.53
CA ARG A 597 0.79 14.88 -4.09
C ARG A 597 1.07 13.96 -5.28
N ILE A 598 0.12 13.83 -6.20
CA ILE A 598 0.29 13.03 -7.43
C ILE A 598 1.36 13.66 -8.33
N ARG A 599 1.31 14.99 -8.54
CA ARG A 599 2.27 15.75 -9.33
C ARG A 599 3.69 15.60 -8.79
N SER A 600 3.87 15.76 -7.47
CA SER A 600 5.15 15.58 -6.78
C SER A 600 5.73 14.17 -6.97
N ARG A 601 4.88 13.14 -6.96
CA ARG A 601 5.32 11.76 -7.22
C ARG A 601 5.79 11.60 -8.67
N PHE A 602 5.03 12.13 -9.64
CA PHE A 602 5.44 12.09 -11.04
C PHE A 602 6.76 12.82 -11.26
N LEU A 603 6.91 14.05 -10.76
CA LEU A 603 8.16 14.83 -10.88
C LEU A 603 9.36 14.09 -10.27
N CYS A 604 9.17 13.45 -9.10
CA CYS A 604 10.19 12.61 -8.49
C CYS A 604 10.60 11.44 -9.40
N TRP A 605 9.66 10.86 -10.15
CA TRP A 605 9.93 9.77 -11.09
C TRP A 605 10.43 10.24 -12.46
N SER A 606 10.14 11.47 -12.89
CA SER A 606 10.60 12.04 -14.15
C SER A 606 12.13 12.12 -14.22
N SER A 607 12.80 12.35 -13.08
CA SER A 607 14.25 12.29 -12.96
C SER A 607 14.85 10.88 -13.14
N LYS A 608 14.00 9.85 -13.13
CA LYS A 608 14.40 8.43 -13.18
C LYS A 608 14.20 7.95 -14.61
N ARG A 609 15.25 7.38 -15.23
CA ARG A 609 15.23 6.84 -16.61
C ARG A 609 14.40 5.54 -16.67
N LEU A 610 13.08 5.66 -16.54
CA LEU A 610 12.13 4.54 -16.48
C LEU A 610 11.63 4.14 -17.87
N SER A 611 11.52 2.83 -18.09
CA SER A 611 10.85 2.26 -19.27
C SER A 611 9.34 2.54 -19.25
N PHE A 612 8.65 2.46 -20.41
CA PHE A 612 7.19 2.61 -20.46
C PHE A 612 6.45 1.62 -19.55
N ALA A 613 6.92 0.37 -19.49
CA ALA A 613 6.38 -0.65 -18.59
C ALA A 613 6.61 -0.29 -17.11
N GLY A 614 7.78 0.25 -16.76
CA GLY A 614 8.04 0.76 -15.40
C GLY A 614 7.13 1.92 -15.01
N ARG A 615 6.91 2.87 -15.92
CA ARG A 615 5.97 4.00 -15.72
C ARG A 615 4.53 3.51 -15.54
N LEU A 616 4.07 2.59 -16.38
CA LEU A 616 2.77 1.95 -16.26
C LEU A 616 2.59 1.26 -14.90
N GLN A 617 3.60 0.52 -14.46
CA GLN A 617 3.59 -0.16 -13.16
C GLN A 617 3.47 0.83 -11.99
N LEU A 618 4.15 1.99 -12.05
CA LEU A 618 4.02 3.04 -11.03
C LEU A 618 2.64 3.69 -11.02
N ILE A 619 2.05 3.92 -12.20
CA ILE A 619 0.67 4.41 -12.30
C ILE A 619 -0.29 3.41 -11.65
N GLN A 620 -0.22 2.14 -12.05
CA GLN A 620 -1.12 1.09 -11.57
C GLN A 620 -0.97 0.76 -10.08
N SER A 621 0.27 0.76 -9.56
CA SER A 621 0.52 0.35 -8.17
C SER A 621 0.47 1.50 -7.17
N VAL A 622 0.97 2.69 -7.54
CA VAL A 622 1.10 3.82 -6.62
C VAL A 622 0.00 4.84 -6.86
N ILE A 623 -0.14 5.37 -8.07
CA ILE A 623 -1.09 6.46 -8.34
C ILE A 623 -2.53 5.97 -8.16
N THR A 624 -2.88 4.81 -8.72
CA THR A 624 -4.21 4.21 -8.52
C THR A 624 -4.50 3.96 -7.04
N SER A 625 -3.52 3.53 -6.23
CA SER A 625 -3.74 3.34 -4.78
C SER A 625 -4.05 4.64 -4.03
N VAL A 626 -3.36 5.74 -4.37
CA VAL A 626 -3.57 7.06 -3.77
C VAL A 626 -4.96 7.58 -4.10
N ILE A 627 -5.38 7.42 -5.36
CA ILE A 627 -6.71 7.85 -5.82
C ILE A 627 -7.80 6.97 -5.21
N ASN A 628 -7.60 5.65 -5.17
CA ASN A 628 -8.57 4.71 -4.58
C ASN A 628 -8.84 5.03 -3.11
N PHE A 629 -7.83 5.44 -2.34
CA PHE A 629 -8.03 5.87 -0.95
C PHE A 629 -8.99 7.06 -0.85
N TRP A 630 -8.83 8.09 -1.68
CA TRP A 630 -9.77 9.23 -1.72
C TRP A 630 -11.16 8.84 -2.24
N CYS A 631 -11.21 8.07 -3.33
CA CYS A 631 -12.44 7.61 -3.95
C CYS A 631 -13.26 6.64 -3.06
N SER A 632 -12.63 6.05 -2.04
CA SER A 632 -13.31 5.15 -1.10
C SER A 632 -14.28 5.85 -0.15
N ILE A 633 -14.15 7.17 0.02
CA ILE A 633 -15.09 8.03 0.77
C ILE A 633 -15.75 9.05 -0.15
N PHE A 634 -14.95 9.77 -0.94
CA PHE A 634 -15.44 10.89 -1.72
C PHE A 634 -15.75 10.48 -3.15
N ARG A 635 -16.90 10.91 -3.64
CA ARG A 635 -17.16 10.96 -5.08
C ARG A 635 -16.51 12.22 -5.64
N LEU A 636 -15.25 12.11 -6.07
CA LEU A 636 -14.46 13.24 -6.56
C LEU A 636 -15.13 13.89 -7.80
N PRO A 637 -15.00 15.22 -7.98
CA PRO A 637 -15.52 15.92 -9.14
C PRO A 637 -14.89 15.44 -10.46
N LYS A 638 -15.64 15.56 -11.56
CA LYS A 638 -15.19 15.20 -12.93
C LYS A 638 -13.86 15.88 -13.28
N GLY A 639 -13.73 17.17 -13.01
CA GLY A 639 -12.51 17.95 -13.29
C GLY A 639 -11.26 17.41 -12.58
N CYS A 640 -11.39 16.85 -11.37
CA CYS A 640 -10.28 16.21 -10.66
C CYS A 640 -9.79 14.97 -11.43
N PHE A 641 -10.71 14.11 -11.87
CA PHE A 641 -10.36 12.94 -12.67
C PHE A 641 -9.72 13.29 -14.01
N ASP A 642 -10.15 14.38 -14.64
CA ASP A 642 -9.63 14.81 -15.94
C ASP A 642 -8.20 15.34 -15.81
N VAL A 643 -7.92 16.14 -14.79
CA VAL A 643 -6.56 16.62 -14.48
C VAL A 643 -5.64 15.44 -14.16
N ILE A 644 -6.07 14.50 -13.32
CA ILE A 644 -5.27 13.33 -12.96
C ILE A 644 -5.06 12.39 -14.16
N GLY A 645 -6.11 12.13 -14.95
CA GLY A 645 -6.03 11.32 -16.17
C GLY A 645 -5.06 11.92 -17.19
N SER A 646 -5.08 13.25 -17.35
CA SER A 646 -4.16 13.99 -18.20
C SER A 646 -2.70 13.82 -17.75
N MET A 647 -2.41 13.99 -16.46
CA MET A 647 -1.06 13.77 -15.91
C MET A 647 -0.58 12.32 -16.06
N CYS A 648 -1.46 11.33 -15.83
CA CYS A 648 -1.13 9.92 -16.04
C CYS A 648 -0.79 9.63 -17.50
N ASN A 649 -1.54 10.22 -18.44
CA ASN A 649 -1.29 10.07 -19.87
C ASN A 649 0.04 10.71 -20.27
N ALA A 650 0.29 11.97 -19.88
CA ALA A 650 1.57 12.65 -20.12
C ALA A 650 2.74 11.84 -19.57
N PHE A 651 2.67 11.47 -18.29
CA PHE A 651 3.75 10.76 -17.62
C PHE A 651 4.05 9.40 -18.27
N LEU A 652 3.03 8.64 -18.67
CA LEU A 652 3.23 7.37 -19.34
C LEU A 652 4.11 7.55 -20.59
N TRP A 653 3.83 8.54 -21.43
CA TRP A 653 4.47 8.71 -22.73
C TRP A 653 5.74 9.57 -22.70
N SER A 654 5.72 10.75 -22.09
CA SER A 654 6.89 11.65 -22.08
C SER A 654 7.84 11.38 -20.92
N GLY A 655 7.33 10.81 -19.83
CA GLY A 655 8.04 10.70 -18.55
C GLY A 655 7.91 11.96 -17.71
N SER A 656 7.29 13.02 -18.23
CA SER A 656 6.93 14.25 -17.52
C SER A 656 5.40 14.30 -17.34
N PRO A 657 4.88 14.78 -16.20
CA PRO A 657 3.45 14.96 -16.03
C PRO A 657 2.86 16.12 -16.85
N THR A 658 3.68 16.95 -17.49
CA THR A 658 3.24 18.17 -18.23
C THR A 658 3.45 18.09 -19.74
N ASP A 659 4.34 17.22 -20.22
CA ASP A 659 4.62 17.08 -21.65
C ASP A 659 3.66 16.06 -22.29
N HIS A 660 2.74 16.56 -23.11
CA HIS A 660 1.73 15.78 -23.82
C HIS A 660 2.14 15.40 -25.26
N SER A 661 3.25 15.92 -25.76
CA SER A 661 3.66 15.83 -27.18
C SER A 661 3.89 14.40 -27.66
N LYS A 662 4.22 13.48 -26.76
CA LYS A 662 4.65 12.11 -27.09
C LYS A 662 3.52 11.06 -27.03
N THR A 663 2.26 11.48 -26.93
CA THR A 663 1.11 10.58 -26.79
C THR A 663 0.94 9.69 -28.02
N LYS A 664 0.96 8.36 -27.84
CA LYS A 664 0.86 7.38 -28.94
C LYS A 664 -0.52 6.72 -29.08
N VAL A 665 -1.22 6.52 -27.97
CA VAL A 665 -2.55 5.89 -27.90
C VAL A 665 -3.44 6.74 -27.01
N ALA A 666 -4.72 6.88 -27.37
CA ALA A 666 -5.70 7.60 -26.58
C ALA A 666 -5.82 7.01 -25.16
N TRP A 667 -5.95 7.88 -24.15
CA TRP A 667 -6.01 7.45 -22.76
C TRP A 667 -7.21 6.52 -22.47
N GLU A 668 -8.31 6.73 -23.18
CA GLU A 668 -9.50 5.88 -23.10
C GLU A 668 -9.24 4.44 -23.53
N ASP A 669 -8.42 4.23 -24.56
CA ASP A 669 -8.00 2.92 -25.04
C ASP A 669 -6.96 2.29 -24.12
N VAL A 670 -6.05 3.11 -23.58
CA VAL A 670 -5.09 2.66 -22.55
C VAL A 670 -5.81 2.09 -21.32
N CYS A 671 -6.94 2.69 -20.94
CA CYS A 671 -7.73 2.27 -19.78
C CYS A 671 -8.62 1.02 -20.03
N LYS A 672 -8.62 0.44 -21.23
CA LYS A 672 -9.37 -0.81 -21.48
C LYS A 672 -8.67 -2.01 -20.82
N PRO A 673 -9.41 -3.08 -20.48
CA PRO A 673 -8.80 -4.37 -20.14
C PRO A 673 -7.79 -4.83 -21.19
N LYS A 674 -6.82 -5.63 -20.76
CA LYS A 674 -5.83 -6.26 -21.65
C LYS A 674 -6.49 -7.14 -22.72
N GLU A 675 -7.57 -7.84 -22.36
CA GLU A 675 -8.40 -8.65 -23.28
C GLU A 675 -9.14 -7.82 -24.34
N GLU A 676 -9.36 -6.54 -24.07
CA GLU A 676 -10.04 -5.57 -24.97
C GLU A 676 -9.01 -4.64 -25.66
N GLY A 677 -7.73 -5.01 -25.57
CA GLY A 677 -6.63 -4.34 -26.26
C GLY A 677 -6.06 -3.09 -25.59
N GLY A 678 -6.39 -2.84 -24.31
CA GLY A 678 -5.78 -1.79 -23.50
C GLY A 678 -4.61 -2.27 -22.63
N LEU A 679 -4.21 -1.45 -21.65
CA LEU A 679 -3.12 -1.74 -20.71
C LEU A 679 -3.62 -2.21 -19.33
N GLY A 680 -4.93 -2.28 -19.13
CA GLY A 680 -5.55 -2.74 -17.88
C GLY A 680 -5.57 -1.72 -16.76
N ILE A 681 -5.43 -0.43 -17.05
CA ILE A 681 -5.67 0.65 -16.07
C ILE A 681 -7.17 0.87 -15.96
N ARG A 682 -7.77 0.79 -14.77
CA ARG A 682 -9.20 1.10 -14.63
C ARG A 682 -9.44 2.59 -14.78
N ARG A 683 -10.50 2.96 -15.53
CA ARG A 683 -10.98 4.35 -15.57
C ARG A 683 -11.33 4.80 -14.15
N LEU A 684 -10.84 5.98 -13.78
CA LEU A 684 -10.96 6.50 -12.41
C LEU A 684 -12.42 6.78 -12.02
N ARG A 685 -13.21 7.28 -12.97
CA ARG A 685 -14.64 7.57 -12.78
C ARG A 685 -15.42 6.31 -12.42
N ASP A 686 -15.21 5.22 -13.14
CA ASP A 686 -15.87 3.94 -12.89
C ASP A 686 -15.45 3.35 -11.55
N SER A 687 -14.15 3.44 -11.23
CA SER A 687 -13.62 2.98 -9.95
C SER A 687 -14.25 3.74 -8.77
N SER A 688 -14.44 5.06 -8.89
CA SER A 688 -15.13 5.87 -7.87
C SER A 688 -16.60 5.46 -7.70
N ARG A 689 -17.31 5.14 -8.80
CA ARG A 689 -18.69 4.62 -8.72
C ARG A 689 -18.74 3.29 -7.96
N VAL A 690 -17.81 2.37 -8.23
CA VAL A 690 -17.74 1.07 -7.51
C VAL A 690 -17.53 1.27 -6.01
N PHE A 691 -16.64 2.18 -5.61
CA PHE A 691 -16.44 2.46 -4.19
C PHE A 691 -17.69 3.03 -3.52
N ALA A 692 -18.39 3.96 -4.17
CA ALA A 692 -19.65 4.48 -3.66
C ALA A 692 -20.73 3.38 -3.55
N LEU A 693 -20.81 2.46 -4.52
CA LEU A 693 -21.70 1.29 -4.44
C LEU A 693 -21.31 0.37 -3.25
N SER A 694 -20.01 0.24 -2.95
CA SER A 694 -19.57 -0.52 -1.78
C SER A 694 -19.99 0.11 -0.44
N LEU A 695 -20.11 1.44 -0.38
CA LEU A 695 -20.63 2.14 0.79
C LEU A 695 -22.14 1.90 0.93
N ILE A 696 -22.89 1.90 -0.18
CA ILE A 696 -24.32 1.55 -0.16
C ILE A 696 -24.50 0.11 0.35
N TRP A 697 -23.75 -0.85 -0.19
CA TRP A 697 -23.76 -2.24 0.29
C TRP A 697 -23.55 -2.36 1.81
N ARG A 698 -22.67 -1.54 2.38
CA ARG A 698 -22.39 -1.54 3.83
C ARG A 698 -23.55 -1.03 4.67
N LEU A 699 -24.38 -0.12 4.16
CA LEU A 699 -25.58 0.34 4.88
C LEU A 699 -26.54 -0.83 5.19
N PHE A 700 -26.49 -1.90 4.38
CA PHE A 700 -27.31 -3.09 4.56
C PHE A 700 -26.58 -4.20 5.34
N THR A 701 -25.26 -4.36 5.15
CA THR A 701 -24.50 -5.50 5.72
C THR A 701 -23.74 -5.20 7.02
N ALA A 702 -23.38 -3.96 7.31
CA ALA A 702 -22.55 -3.59 8.45
C ALA A 702 -23.38 -2.99 9.59
N SER A 703 -24.39 -3.73 10.08
CA SER A 703 -25.31 -3.27 11.13
C SER A 703 -24.62 -2.86 12.44
N GLY A 704 -23.45 -3.44 12.75
CA GLY A 704 -22.64 -3.10 13.93
C GLY A 704 -21.72 -1.87 13.77
N SER A 705 -21.69 -1.23 12.60
CA SER A 705 -20.86 -0.03 12.37
C SER A 705 -21.54 1.22 12.93
N LEU A 706 -20.77 2.08 13.62
CA LEU A 706 -21.27 3.35 14.15
C LEU A 706 -21.83 4.26 13.06
N TRP A 707 -21.19 4.32 11.89
CA TRP A 707 -21.68 5.14 10.78
C TRP A 707 -23.04 4.64 10.27
N VAL A 708 -23.21 3.32 10.16
CA VAL A 708 -24.47 2.71 9.70
C VAL A 708 -25.57 2.91 10.74
N ALA A 709 -25.28 2.66 12.03
CA ALA A 709 -26.21 2.89 13.14
C ALA A 709 -26.67 4.35 13.18
N TRP A 710 -25.72 5.30 13.08
CA TRP A 710 -26.03 6.73 13.01
C TRP A 710 -26.88 7.10 11.80
N SER A 711 -26.53 6.57 10.63
CA SER A 711 -27.26 6.87 9.39
C SER A 711 -28.70 6.36 9.46
N ARG A 712 -28.93 5.15 9.98
CA ARG A 712 -30.27 4.59 10.20
C ARG A 712 -31.09 5.45 11.18
N ARG A 713 -30.46 5.95 12.26
CA ARG A 713 -31.13 6.76 13.27
C ARG A 713 -31.47 8.19 12.80
N TYR A 714 -30.56 8.84 12.07
CA TYR A 714 -30.67 10.28 11.78
C TYR A 714 -30.95 10.63 10.31
N LEU A 715 -30.64 9.75 9.35
CA LEU A 715 -30.83 10.04 7.92
C LEU A 715 -32.07 9.35 7.34
N PHE A 716 -32.45 8.19 7.87
CA PHE A 716 -33.62 7.44 7.41
C PHE A 716 -34.29 6.64 8.54
N PRO A 717 -34.76 7.33 9.61
CA PRO A 717 -35.43 6.67 10.73
C PRO A 717 -36.70 5.97 10.26
N ASN A 718 -36.85 4.68 10.60
CA ASN A 718 -38.01 3.85 10.29
C ASN A 718 -38.41 3.82 8.81
N ALA A 719 -37.48 4.16 7.91
CA ALA A 719 -37.67 4.20 6.48
C ALA A 719 -36.62 3.32 5.79
N SER A 720 -36.90 2.92 4.55
CA SER A 720 -35.90 2.24 3.74
C SER A 720 -34.97 3.27 3.08
N PHE A 721 -33.68 2.92 2.92
CA PHE A 721 -32.74 3.71 2.11
C PHE A 721 -33.31 4.03 0.70
N TRP A 722 -34.12 3.13 0.16
CA TRP A 722 -34.74 3.27 -1.15
C TRP A 722 -35.83 4.34 -1.19
N SER A 723 -36.49 4.65 -0.07
CA SER A 723 -37.64 5.57 0.01
C SER A 723 -37.27 6.99 0.44
N VAL A 724 -36.03 7.23 0.88
CA VAL A 724 -35.57 8.55 1.34
C VAL A 724 -35.67 9.58 0.21
N SER A 725 -36.26 10.75 0.47
CA SER A 725 -36.28 11.82 -0.54
C SER A 725 -34.87 12.37 -0.79
N GLU A 726 -34.59 12.88 -2.00
CA GLU A 726 -33.31 13.55 -2.30
C GLU A 726 -33.15 14.92 -1.58
N GLY A 727 -33.94 15.17 -0.53
CA GLY A 727 -34.02 16.45 0.19
C GLY A 727 -32.72 16.89 0.88
N THR A 728 -32.82 17.96 1.67
CA THR A 728 -31.70 18.62 2.38
C THR A 728 -31.08 17.81 3.54
N LEU A 729 -31.60 16.61 3.82
CA LEU A 729 -31.10 15.71 4.87
C LEU A 729 -29.78 15.05 4.45
N GLY A 730 -28.86 14.88 5.43
CA GLY A 730 -27.50 14.37 5.19
C GLY A 730 -26.49 15.33 4.53
N SER A 731 -25.23 14.92 4.49
CA SER A 731 -24.13 15.69 3.88
C SER A 731 -24.19 15.66 2.36
N TRP A 732 -23.24 16.34 1.71
CA TRP A 732 -23.08 16.22 0.26
C TRP A 732 -22.65 14.81 -0.16
N ILE A 733 -21.96 14.05 0.69
CA ILE A 733 -21.54 12.66 0.43
C ILE A 733 -22.79 11.78 0.38
N TRP A 734 -23.65 11.87 1.40
CA TRP A 734 -24.93 11.16 1.46
C TRP A 734 -25.78 11.41 0.19
N ARG A 735 -25.94 12.67 -0.19
CA ARG A 735 -26.69 13.04 -1.41
C ARG A 735 -26.09 12.43 -2.68
N LYS A 736 -24.77 12.24 -2.75
CA LYS A 736 -24.12 11.55 -3.89
C LYS A 736 -24.33 10.04 -3.87
N LEU A 737 -24.51 9.43 -2.70
CA LEU A 737 -24.89 8.01 -2.56
C LEU A 737 -26.34 7.79 -3.00
N LEU A 738 -27.27 8.67 -2.59
CA LEU A 738 -28.68 8.58 -3.00
C LEU A 738 -28.86 8.58 -4.53
N LYS A 739 -28.03 9.33 -5.26
CA LYS A 739 -28.02 9.36 -6.74
C LYS A 739 -27.59 8.05 -7.40
N LEU A 740 -27.01 7.11 -6.66
CA LEU A 740 -26.62 5.79 -7.18
C LEU A 740 -27.62 4.70 -6.81
N ARG A 741 -28.73 5.04 -6.12
CA ARG A 741 -29.77 4.09 -5.73
C ARG A 741 -30.31 3.23 -6.88
N PRO A 742 -30.69 3.78 -8.05
CA PRO A 742 -31.23 2.96 -9.13
C PRO A 742 -30.25 1.86 -9.58
N LEU A 743 -28.96 2.23 -9.67
CA LEU A 743 -27.90 1.29 -10.04
C LEU A 743 -27.59 0.29 -8.93
N ALA A 744 -27.69 0.68 -7.66
CA ALA A 744 -27.49 -0.23 -6.54
C ALA A 744 -28.64 -1.24 -6.43
N ALA A 745 -29.89 -0.79 -6.61
CA ALA A 745 -31.07 -1.63 -6.57
C ALA A 745 -31.03 -2.74 -7.63
N SER A 746 -30.52 -2.46 -8.84
CA SER A 746 -30.37 -3.47 -9.90
C SER A 746 -29.25 -4.50 -9.64
N LEU A 747 -28.39 -4.25 -8.66
CA LEU A 747 -27.24 -5.11 -8.33
C LEU A 747 -27.39 -5.84 -6.99
N MET A 748 -28.49 -5.60 -6.27
CA MET A 748 -28.75 -6.13 -4.95
C MET A 748 -30.01 -7.00 -4.96
N CYS A 749 -29.97 -8.09 -4.20
CA CYS A 749 -31.15 -8.84 -3.81
C CYS A 749 -31.01 -9.33 -2.36
N MET A 750 -32.12 -9.74 -1.77
CA MET A 750 -32.17 -10.26 -0.40
C MET A 750 -32.56 -11.74 -0.43
N GLU A 751 -31.85 -12.56 0.32
CA GLU A 751 -32.29 -13.90 0.67
C GLU A 751 -32.99 -13.82 2.03
N VAL A 752 -34.31 -14.01 2.01
CA VAL A 752 -35.15 -13.96 3.21
C VAL A 752 -34.98 -15.26 4.00
N LYS A 753 -34.73 -15.12 5.30
CA LYS A 753 -34.68 -16.21 6.27
C LYS A 753 -35.75 -16.02 7.33
N ASN A 754 -35.46 -15.23 8.36
CA ASN A 754 -36.46 -14.86 9.37
C ASN A 754 -37.38 -13.71 8.95
N GLY A 755 -37.03 -12.96 7.90
CA GLY A 755 -37.83 -11.87 7.36
C GLY A 755 -37.86 -10.60 8.21
N ASN A 756 -37.06 -10.52 9.28
CA ASN A 756 -37.09 -9.40 10.23
C ASN A 756 -36.31 -8.17 9.74
N SER A 757 -35.37 -8.36 8.81
CA SER A 757 -34.48 -7.27 8.34
C SER A 757 -34.75 -6.86 6.90
N THR A 758 -35.50 -7.66 6.16
CA THR A 758 -35.89 -7.40 4.77
C THR A 758 -37.22 -6.67 4.72
N MET A 759 -37.25 -5.55 3.99
CA MET A 759 -38.47 -4.76 3.79
C MET A 759 -39.31 -5.36 2.66
N PHE A 760 -40.58 -5.68 2.95
CA PHE A 760 -41.46 -6.38 2.02
C PHE A 760 -41.62 -5.66 0.67
N TRP A 761 -41.82 -4.34 0.72
CA TRP A 761 -42.10 -3.53 -0.47
C TRP A 761 -40.86 -3.00 -1.20
N TRP A 762 -39.81 -2.70 -0.44
CA TRP A 762 -38.69 -1.88 -0.92
C TRP A 762 -37.47 -2.67 -1.32
N ASP A 763 -37.26 -3.86 -0.75
CA ASP A 763 -36.12 -4.71 -1.07
C ASP A 763 -36.50 -5.72 -2.16
N ASN A 764 -35.53 -6.08 -3.01
CA ASN A 764 -35.71 -7.11 -4.03
C ASN A 764 -35.44 -8.49 -3.43
N TRP A 765 -36.47 -9.16 -2.92
CA TRP A 765 -36.36 -10.49 -2.32
C TRP A 765 -37.13 -11.58 -3.08
N THR A 766 -38.02 -11.19 -4.00
CA THR A 766 -38.79 -12.12 -4.84
C THR A 766 -38.11 -12.42 -6.18
N GLY A 767 -37.04 -11.69 -6.53
CA GLY A 767 -36.38 -11.78 -7.83
C GLY A 767 -37.09 -10.99 -8.95
N ALA A 768 -38.31 -10.50 -8.72
CA ALA A 768 -39.08 -9.67 -9.66
C ALA A 768 -38.79 -8.17 -9.54
N GLY A 769 -37.78 -7.77 -8.74
CA GLY A 769 -37.52 -6.37 -8.40
C GLY A 769 -38.25 -5.94 -7.14
N ARG A 770 -38.44 -4.64 -6.96
CA ARG A 770 -39.12 -4.09 -5.77
C ARG A 770 -40.62 -4.15 -5.99
N LEU A 771 -41.35 -4.78 -5.07
CA LEU A 771 -42.80 -4.96 -5.22
C LEU A 771 -43.54 -3.62 -5.31
N ILE A 772 -43.04 -2.57 -4.64
CA ILE A 772 -43.62 -1.22 -4.72
C ILE A 772 -43.62 -0.63 -6.14
N ASP A 773 -42.65 -1.00 -6.98
CA ASP A 773 -42.59 -0.52 -8.37
C ASP A 773 -43.67 -1.18 -9.25
N ILE A 774 -44.19 -2.34 -8.84
CA ILE A 774 -45.24 -3.09 -9.54
C ILE A 774 -46.63 -2.58 -9.12
N VAL A 775 -46.84 -2.38 -7.82
CA VAL A 775 -48.17 -2.08 -7.26
C VAL A 775 -48.44 -0.58 -7.09
N GLY A 776 -47.41 0.26 -7.24
CA GLY A 776 -47.48 1.70 -7.04
C GLY A 776 -47.67 2.11 -5.56
N ASP A 777 -47.72 3.42 -5.32
CA ASP A 777 -47.73 3.98 -3.96
C ASP A 777 -49.00 3.66 -3.14
N ILE A 778 -50.10 3.32 -3.81
CA ILE A 778 -51.38 2.94 -3.16
C ILE A 778 -51.41 1.44 -2.82
N GLY A 779 -50.54 0.63 -3.45
CA GLY A 779 -50.51 -0.82 -3.29
C GLY A 779 -50.43 -1.32 -1.84
N PRO A 780 -49.58 -0.78 -0.95
CA PRO A 780 -49.52 -1.18 0.46
C PRO A 780 -50.88 -1.09 1.17
N GLN A 781 -51.69 -0.07 0.87
CA GLN A 781 -53.02 0.11 1.46
C GLN A 781 -53.99 -1.00 1.03
N HIS A 782 -53.94 -1.39 -0.25
CA HIS A 782 -54.79 -2.46 -0.79
C HIS A 782 -54.47 -3.83 -0.19
N PHE A 783 -53.20 -4.10 0.11
CA PHE A 783 -52.76 -5.33 0.77
C PHE A 783 -52.91 -5.31 2.30
N GLY A 784 -53.22 -4.15 2.89
CA GLY A 784 -53.36 -3.99 4.34
C GLY A 784 -52.03 -4.10 5.09
N LEU A 785 -50.91 -3.79 4.44
CA LEU A 785 -49.58 -3.81 5.04
C LEU A 785 -48.99 -2.40 5.10
N SER A 786 -48.23 -2.11 6.17
CA SER A 786 -47.46 -0.88 6.25
C SER A 786 -46.50 -0.75 5.07
N ARG A 787 -46.27 0.49 4.60
CA ARG A 787 -45.31 0.79 3.52
C ARG A 787 -43.86 0.41 3.87
N HIS A 788 -43.56 0.32 5.16
CA HIS A 788 -42.25 -0.10 5.68
C HIS A 788 -42.36 -1.41 6.46
N ALA A 789 -43.38 -2.23 6.17
CA ALA A 789 -43.51 -3.56 6.76
C ALA A 789 -42.32 -4.45 6.38
N THR A 790 -41.86 -5.24 7.34
CA THR A 790 -40.89 -6.31 7.09
C THR A 790 -41.56 -7.53 6.45
N VAL A 791 -40.78 -8.44 5.87
CA VAL A 791 -41.35 -9.68 5.30
C VAL A 791 -41.97 -10.55 6.39
N SER A 792 -41.41 -10.56 7.60
CA SER A 792 -41.97 -11.28 8.75
C SER A 792 -43.36 -10.78 9.15
N GLU A 793 -43.63 -9.47 9.06
CA GLU A 793 -44.92 -8.86 9.38
C GLU A 793 -46.02 -9.19 8.35
N ALA A 794 -45.63 -9.62 7.14
CA ALA A 794 -46.55 -10.05 6.10
C ALA A 794 -47.02 -11.51 6.30
N CYS A 795 -46.57 -12.20 7.36
CA CYS A 795 -46.85 -13.59 7.62
C CYS A 795 -47.32 -13.84 9.06
N ILE A 796 -48.30 -14.73 9.23
CA ILE A 796 -48.75 -15.23 10.53
C ILE A 796 -48.83 -16.75 10.44
N ASN A 797 -48.33 -17.49 11.44
CA ASN A 797 -48.34 -18.96 11.50
C ASN A 797 -47.79 -19.64 10.22
N ASN A 798 -46.68 -19.11 9.67
CA ASN A 798 -46.07 -19.58 8.41
C ASN A 798 -47.01 -19.52 7.19
N GLN A 799 -47.96 -18.57 7.17
CA GLN A 799 -48.84 -18.29 6.03
C GLN A 799 -48.83 -16.81 5.69
N TRP A 800 -48.91 -16.47 4.39
CA TRP A 800 -49.01 -15.09 3.91
C TRP A 800 -50.36 -14.48 4.29
N THR A 801 -50.35 -13.36 5.02
CA THR A 801 -51.56 -12.65 5.47
C THR A 801 -51.76 -11.35 4.70
N LEU A 802 -52.09 -11.50 3.41
CA LEU A 802 -52.30 -10.37 2.49
C LEU A 802 -53.80 -10.17 2.22
N ARG A 803 -54.30 -8.92 2.28
CA ARG A 803 -55.68 -8.63 1.87
C ARG A 803 -55.84 -8.93 0.37
N ARG A 804 -56.93 -9.61 0.02
CA ARG A 804 -57.27 -9.90 -1.38
C ARG A 804 -57.72 -8.62 -2.09
N ALA A 805 -56.84 -8.02 -2.89
CA ALA A 805 -57.15 -6.86 -3.70
C ALA A 805 -57.63 -7.28 -5.12
N ARG A 806 -58.66 -6.62 -5.64
CA ARG A 806 -59.17 -6.85 -6.99
C ARG A 806 -58.44 -5.91 -7.96
N GLY A 807 -57.58 -6.47 -8.82
CA GLY A 807 -56.82 -5.74 -9.84
C GLY A 807 -55.70 -6.60 -10.43
N GLN A 808 -55.38 -6.42 -11.72
CA GLN A 808 -54.41 -7.27 -12.44
C GLN A 808 -53.01 -7.21 -11.80
N LEU A 809 -52.53 -6.01 -11.44
CA LEU A 809 -51.23 -5.80 -10.78
C LEU A 809 -51.12 -6.52 -9.42
N TYR A 810 -52.21 -6.55 -8.64
CA TYR A 810 -52.23 -7.19 -7.33
C TYR A 810 -52.27 -8.72 -7.44
N ARG A 811 -52.95 -9.25 -8.46
CA ARG A 811 -52.92 -10.69 -8.77
C ARG A 811 -51.51 -11.15 -9.13
N THR A 812 -50.77 -10.37 -9.91
CA THR A 812 -49.38 -10.67 -10.25
C THR A 812 -48.51 -10.81 -9.01
N VAL A 813 -48.66 -9.94 -8.00
CA VAL A 813 -47.90 -10.09 -6.74
C VAL A 813 -48.31 -11.34 -5.97
N ILE A 814 -49.61 -11.67 -5.90
CA ILE A 814 -50.08 -12.89 -5.23
C ILE A 814 -49.56 -14.16 -5.94
N GLU A 815 -49.58 -14.18 -7.27
CA GLU A 815 -49.03 -15.27 -8.09
C GLU A 815 -47.51 -15.43 -7.88
N LEU A 816 -46.77 -14.33 -7.79
CA LEU A 816 -45.33 -14.33 -7.47
C LEU A 816 -45.03 -14.89 -6.08
N LEU A 817 -45.90 -14.64 -5.10
CA LEU A 817 -45.71 -15.04 -3.70
C LEU A 817 -46.19 -16.47 -3.42
N SER A 818 -47.16 -16.98 -4.16
CA SER A 818 -47.72 -18.33 -4.01
C SER A 818 -46.67 -19.46 -3.94
N PRO A 819 -45.62 -19.50 -4.79
CA PRO A 819 -44.60 -20.54 -4.70
C PRO A 819 -43.54 -20.31 -3.59
N ILE A 820 -43.53 -19.14 -2.94
CA ILE A 820 -42.50 -18.77 -1.96
C ILE A 820 -42.96 -19.17 -0.55
N THR A 821 -42.18 -20.02 0.11
CA THR A 821 -42.42 -20.39 1.51
C THR A 821 -42.25 -19.18 2.43
N PRO A 822 -43.21 -18.90 3.33
CA PRO A 822 -43.08 -17.84 4.32
C PRO A 822 -41.83 -17.98 5.20
N PRO A 823 -41.23 -16.87 5.64
CA PRO A 823 -40.06 -16.88 6.53
C PRO A 823 -40.36 -17.59 7.85
N SER A 824 -39.35 -18.30 8.38
CA SER A 824 -39.43 -18.94 9.69
C SER A 824 -38.56 -18.19 10.71
N PRO A 825 -39.06 -17.89 11.92
CA PRO A 825 -38.29 -17.19 12.96
C PRO A 825 -36.95 -17.86 13.31
N HIS A 826 -36.86 -19.17 13.14
CA HIS A 826 -35.68 -19.98 13.48
C HIS A 826 -34.68 -20.13 12.31
N ALA A 827 -34.98 -19.61 11.12
CA ALA A 827 -34.13 -19.78 9.93
C ALA A 827 -32.85 -18.93 9.95
N GLY A 828 -32.67 -18.05 10.94
CA GLY A 828 -31.53 -17.13 11.06
C GLY A 828 -31.78 -15.77 10.39
N GLN A 829 -30.80 -14.87 10.44
CA GLN A 829 -30.92 -13.51 9.89
C GLN A 829 -30.91 -13.49 8.37
N ASP A 830 -31.69 -12.60 7.75
CA ASP A 830 -31.70 -12.43 6.30
C ASP A 830 -30.31 -12.06 5.75
N ILE A 831 -30.05 -12.48 4.51
CA ILE A 831 -28.75 -12.29 3.86
C ILE A 831 -28.90 -11.35 2.67
N VAL A 832 -28.19 -10.23 2.72
CA VAL A 832 -28.02 -9.36 1.56
C VAL A 832 -27.11 -10.06 0.55
N LYS A 833 -27.47 -10.06 -0.73
CA LYS A 833 -26.63 -10.57 -1.83
C LYS A 833 -26.34 -9.48 -2.87
N TRP A 834 -25.14 -9.53 -3.42
CA TRP A 834 -24.64 -8.64 -4.46
C TRP A 834 -24.38 -9.41 -5.75
N MET A 835 -24.69 -8.80 -6.90
CA MET A 835 -24.47 -9.41 -8.20
C MET A 835 -22.97 -9.45 -8.56
N HIS A 836 -22.43 -10.64 -8.84
CA HIS A 836 -21.05 -10.82 -9.31
C HIS A 836 -20.96 -11.01 -10.83
N LYS A 837 -21.95 -11.68 -11.39
CA LYS A 837 -22.18 -11.78 -12.83
C LYS A 837 -23.67 -11.62 -13.08
N THR A 838 -24.06 -11.31 -14.31
CA THR A 838 -25.47 -11.20 -14.68
C THR A 838 -26.24 -12.45 -14.23
N GLY A 839 -27.19 -12.28 -13.31
CA GLY A 839 -27.98 -13.37 -12.72
C GLY A 839 -27.32 -14.15 -11.56
N GLU A 840 -26.02 -13.99 -11.31
CA GLU A 840 -25.31 -14.66 -10.21
C GLU A 840 -25.09 -13.71 -9.02
N TYR A 841 -25.72 -14.04 -7.89
CA TYR A 841 -25.65 -13.27 -6.66
C TYR A 841 -24.88 -13.99 -5.54
N GLN A 842 -24.06 -13.24 -4.80
CA GLN A 842 -23.27 -13.76 -3.67
C GLN A 842 -23.42 -12.89 -2.42
N SER A 843 -23.21 -13.45 -1.24
CA SER A 843 -23.24 -12.74 0.05
C SER A 843 -22.05 -11.80 0.30
N SER A 844 -21.15 -11.65 -0.68
CA SER A 844 -19.96 -10.80 -0.58
C SER A 844 -19.93 -9.73 -1.66
N PHE A 845 -19.31 -8.59 -1.38
CA PHE A 845 -19.10 -7.55 -2.37
C PHE A 845 -17.74 -7.73 -3.07
N SER A 846 -17.73 -7.77 -4.40
CA SER A 846 -16.49 -7.82 -5.19
C SER A 846 -16.34 -6.58 -6.06
N SER A 847 -15.42 -5.68 -5.69
CA SER A 847 -15.15 -4.46 -6.49
C SER A 847 -14.73 -4.77 -7.93
N LYS A 848 -14.07 -5.91 -8.16
CA LYS A 848 -13.66 -6.34 -9.52
C LYS A 848 -14.87 -6.76 -10.35
N CYS A 849 -15.77 -7.56 -9.77
CA CYS A 849 -16.98 -8.02 -10.44
C CYS A 849 -17.93 -6.84 -10.71
N THR A 850 -18.18 -6.00 -9.70
CA THR A 850 -19.00 -4.78 -9.85
C THR A 850 -18.45 -3.85 -10.92
N TRP A 851 -17.13 -3.65 -10.97
CA TRP A 851 -16.51 -2.85 -12.04
C TRP A 851 -16.77 -3.42 -13.43
N ASN A 852 -16.74 -4.74 -13.59
CA ASN A 852 -17.03 -5.39 -14.88
C ASN A 852 -18.50 -5.25 -15.30
N LEU A 853 -19.43 -5.18 -14.34
CA LEU A 853 -20.87 -5.02 -14.61
C LEU A 853 -21.25 -3.60 -15.02
N ILE A 854 -20.57 -2.57 -14.50
CA ILE A 854 -20.98 -1.16 -14.70
C ILE A 854 -20.17 -0.40 -15.77
N ARG A 855 -19.06 -0.98 -16.25
CA ARG A 855 -18.18 -0.34 -17.22
C ARG A 855 -18.71 -0.52 -18.64
N ASP A 856 -18.26 0.34 -19.53
CA ASP A 856 -18.43 0.13 -20.97
C ASP A 856 -17.53 -1.05 -21.42
N THR A 857 -18.14 -2.08 -22.01
CA THR A 857 -17.44 -3.25 -22.55
C THR A 857 -17.11 -3.06 -24.01
N SER A 858 -15.84 -3.23 -24.39
CA SER A 858 -15.41 -3.29 -25.80
C SER A 858 -15.26 -4.74 -26.27
N THR A 859 -15.18 -4.94 -27.59
CA THR A 859 -14.95 -6.27 -28.18
C THR A 859 -13.59 -6.83 -27.75
N LYS A 860 -13.57 -8.12 -27.40
CA LYS A 860 -12.32 -8.81 -27.04
C LYS A 860 -11.46 -9.00 -28.28
N VAL A 861 -10.17 -8.72 -28.14
CA VAL A 861 -9.20 -8.85 -29.22
C VAL A 861 -8.48 -10.20 -29.14
N SER A 862 -8.42 -10.91 -30.27
CA SER A 862 -7.82 -12.25 -30.38
C SER A 862 -6.32 -12.27 -30.04
N TRP A 863 -5.61 -11.21 -30.42
CA TRP A 863 -4.17 -11.05 -30.17
C TRP A 863 -3.81 -10.80 -28.70
N SER A 864 -4.78 -10.53 -27.82
CA SER A 864 -4.50 -10.19 -26.41
C SER A 864 -3.65 -11.25 -25.69
N THR A 865 -3.91 -12.53 -25.96
CA THR A 865 -3.17 -13.65 -25.35
C THR A 865 -1.75 -13.85 -25.88
N LEU A 866 -1.43 -13.26 -27.04
CA LEU A 866 -0.09 -13.23 -27.63
C LEU A 866 0.77 -12.13 -26.98
N VAL A 867 0.15 -11.00 -26.65
CA VAL A 867 0.81 -9.85 -26.02
C VAL A 867 0.88 -9.99 -24.50
N TRP A 868 -0.14 -10.57 -23.88
CA TRP A 868 -0.26 -10.63 -22.42
C TRP A 868 -0.28 -12.09 -21.97
N PHE A 869 0.88 -12.58 -21.52
CA PHE A 869 1.01 -13.91 -20.93
C PHE A 869 2.02 -13.92 -19.77
N PRO A 870 1.93 -14.87 -18.81
CA PRO A 870 2.70 -14.82 -17.56
C PRO A 870 4.22 -14.82 -17.72
N GLN A 871 4.75 -15.53 -18.72
CA GLN A 871 6.18 -15.68 -18.97
C GLN A 871 6.80 -14.46 -19.68
N GLY A 872 5.97 -13.59 -20.27
CA GLY A 872 6.41 -12.41 -21.01
C GLY A 872 7.19 -11.44 -20.13
N VAL A 873 8.09 -10.67 -20.77
CA VAL A 873 8.80 -9.57 -20.12
C VAL A 873 7.96 -8.30 -20.30
N PRO A 874 7.56 -7.59 -19.23
CA PRO A 874 6.64 -6.46 -19.33
C PRO A 874 7.07 -5.38 -20.34
N ARG A 875 8.37 -5.09 -20.42
CA ARG A 875 8.93 -4.13 -21.38
C ARG A 875 8.75 -4.61 -22.83
N TYR A 876 8.94 -5.90 -23.10
CA TYR A 876 8.78 -6.48 -24.43
C TYR A 876 7.31 -6.49 -24.81
N SER A 877 6.44 -6.96 -23.91
CA SER A 877 4.99 -6.97 -24.11
C SER A 877 4.43 -5.58 -24.40
N PHE A 878 4.95 -4.52 -23.75
CA PHE A 878 4.52 -3.13 -24.03
C PHE A 878 4.88 -2.68 -25.45
N ILE A 879 6.09 -2.99 -25.93
CA ILE A 879 6.51 -2.66 -27.29
C ILE A 879 5.73 -3.50 -28.32
N THR A 880 5.51 -4.78 -28.05
CA THR A 880 4.66 -5.64 -28.88
C THR A 880 3.23 -5.11 -28.95
N TRP A 881 2.66 -4.62 -27.84
CA TRP A 881 1.34 -3.98 -27.84
C TRP A 881 1.29 -2.75 -28.76
N LEU A 882 2.32 -1.90 -28.73
CA LEU A 882 2.43 -0.76 -29.65
C LEU A 882 2.59 -1.21 -31.11
N ALA A 883 3.33 -2.29 -31.37
CA ALA A 883 3.47 -2.86 -32.70
C ALA A 883 2.11 -3.35 -33.23
N VAL A 884 1.38 -4.14 -32.44
CA VAL A 884 0.05 -4.67 -32.81
C VAL A 884 -0.94 -3.53 -33.10
N LYS A 885 -0.89 -2.45 -32.34
CA LYS A 885 -1.73 -1.25 -32.53
C LYS A 885 -1.25 -0.32 -33.66
N ASP A 886 -0.14 -0.65 -34.32
CA ASP A 886 0.53 0.17 -35.32
C ASP A 886 0.81 1.60 -34.83
N ARG A 887 1.38 1.69 -33.62
CA ARG A 887 1.72 2.95 -32.91
C ARG A 887 3.21 3.18 -32.69
N LEU A 888 4.04 2.31 -33.25
CA LEU A 888 5.48 2.55 -33.32
C LEU A 888 5.80 3.65 -34.34
N SER A 889 6.94 4.32 -34.15
CA SER A 889 7.36 5.44 -34.99
C SER A 889 8.06 4.92 -36.26
N THR A 890 7.35 4.13 -37.06
CA THR A 890 7.83 3.56 -38.33
C THR A 890 7.98 4.66 -39.39
N GLY A 891 8.78 4.43 -40.42
CA GLY A 891 8.98 5.38 -41.53
C GLY A 891 7.67 5.80 -42.17
N GLN A 892 6.73 4.87 -42.39
CA GLN A 892 5.38 5.20 -42.88
C GLN A 892 4.66 6.23 -41.99
N ARG A 893 4.82 6.13 -40.66
CA ARG A 893 4.20 7.05 -39.71
C ARG A 893 4.97 8.37 -39.62
N MET A 894 6.30 8.33 -39.70
CA MET A 894 7.16 9.52 -39.69
C MET A 894 6.93 10.38 -40.94
N ARG A 895 6.60 9.77 -42.08
CA ARG A 895 6.22 10.51 -43.31
C ARG A 895 5.01 11.40 -43.10
N ARG A 896 4.03 10.97 -42.31
CA ARG A 896 2.88 11.82 -41.94
C ARG A 896 3.28 13.04 -41.11
N TRP A 897 4.49 13.05 -40.55
CA TRP A 897 5.09 14.16 -39.82
C TRP A 897 6.18 14.88 -40.65
N GLY A 898 6.21 14.66 -41.96
CA GLY A 898 7.15 15.32 -42.87
C GLY A 898 8.56 14.71 -42.89
N GLN A 899 8.79 13.55 -42.26
CA GLN A 899 10.11 12.91 -42.24
C GLN A 899 10.14 11.66 -43.12
N ILE A 900 11.03 11.66 -44.11
CA ILE A 900 11.29 10.49 -44.95
C ILE A 900 12.33 9.62 -44.26
N GLN A 901 11.99 8.36 -43.99
CA GLN A 901 12.89 7.37 -43.42
C GLN A 901 12.77 6.06 -44.21
N PHE A 902 13.91 5.58 -44.69
CA PHE A 902 14.09 4.25 -45.28
C PHE A 902 14.26 3.21 -44.16
N CYS A 903 14.08 1.93 -44.47
CA CYS A 903 14.38 0.86 -43.54
C CYS A 903 15.91 0.80 -43.29
N PRO A 904 16.41 1.06 -42.07
CA PRO A 904 17.85 1.03 -41.78
C PRO A 904 18.43 -0.40 -41.71
N LEU A 905 17.57 -1.42 -41.85
CA LEU A 905 17.96 -2.83 -41.82
C LEU A 905 18.29 -3.36 -43.22
N CYS A 906 17.49 -3.03 -44.24
CA CYS A 906 17.66 -3.53 -45.61
C CYS A 906 17.59 -2.46 -46.71
N GLY A 907 17.40 -1.19 -46.38
CA GLY A 907 17.36 -0.09 -47.35
C GLY A 907 16.02 0.14 -48.07
N GLU A 908 14.99 -0.66 -47.77
CA GLU A 908 13.66 -0.53 -48.39
C GLU A 908 13.06 0.86 -48.20
N ARG A 909 12.36 1.38 -49.23
CA ARG A 909 11.80 2.73 -49.17
C ARG A 909 10.66 2.83 -48.17
N ASP A 910 9.73 1.89 -48.21
CA ASP A 910 8.51 1.92 -47.41
C ASP A 910 8.66 1.10 -46.12
N GLU A 911 9.24 1.74 -45.09
CA GLU A 911 9.34 1.13 -43.76
C GLU A 911 7.96 1.09 -43.05
N THR A 912 7.18 0.04 -43.32
CA THR A 912 5.92 -0.28 -42.63
C THR A 912 6.13 -1.21 -41.43
N ARG A 913 5.12 -1.37 -40.56
CA ARG A 913 5.16 -2.35 -39.46
C ARG A 913 5.45 -3.76 -40.00
N ASP A 914 4.73 -4.16 -41.04
CA ASP A 914 4.79 -5.50 -41.60
C ASP A 914 6.14 -5.75 -42.27
N HIS A 915 6.69 -4.71 -42.93
CA HIS A 915 8.05 -4.75 -43.44
C HIS A 915 9.09 -4.92 -42.32
N ILE A 916 9.11 -4.04 -41.31
CA ILE A 916 10.13 -4.10 -40.25
C ILE A 916 10.12 -5.45 -39.53
N PHE A 917 8.94 -5.97 -39.19
CA PHE A 917 8.86 -7.14 -38.34
C PHE A 917 8.80 -8.46 -39.09
N PHE A 918 8.43 -8.51 -40.37
CA PHE A 918 8.27 -9.78 -41.08
C PHE A 918 8.83 -9.81 -42.50
N ALA A 919 8.58 -8.79 -43.33
CA ALA A 919 9.01 -8.83 -44.74
C ALA A 919 10.47 -8.39 -44.99
N CYS A 920 11.11 -7.70 -44.05
CA CYS A 920 12.50 -7.27 -44.16
C CYS A 920 13.43 -8.50 -44.23
N PRO A 921 14.29 -8.65 -45.26
CA PRO A 921 15.16 -9.83 -45.41
C PRO A 921 16.05 -10.11 -44.20
N TYR A 922 16.58 -9.05 -43.58
CA TYR A 922 17.38 -9.13 -42.36
C TYR A 922 16.60 -9.78 -41.20
N VAL A 923 15.32 -9.43 -41.05
CA VAL A 923 14.46 -9.90 -39.95
C VAL A 923 13.84 -11.25 -40.28
N PHE A 924 13.51 -11.50 -41.55
CA PHE A 924 13.04 -12.80 -42.02
C PHE A 924 14.07 -13.91 -41.73
N ALA A 925 15.37 -13.64 -41.91
CA ALA A 925 16.44 -14.57 -41.55
C ALA A 925 16.47 -14.91 -40.04
N ILE A 926 16.12 -13.95 -39.17
CA ILE A 926 16.02 -14.18 -37.72
C ILE A 926 14.83 -15.09 -37.41
N TRP A 927 13.68 -14.83 -38.04
CA TRP A 927 12.47 -15.63 -37.86
C TRP A 927 12.62 -17.05 -38.41
N SER A 928 13.19 -17.23 -39.61
CA SER A 928 13.43 -18.55 -40.18
C SER A 928 14.36 -19.38 -39.29
N THR A 929 15.32 -18.75 -38.63
CA THR A 929 16.18 -19.43 -37.66
C THR A 929 15.39 -19.79 -36.40
N LEU A 930 14.73 -18.84 -35.74
CA LEU A 930 14.15 -19.05 -34.40
C LEU A 930 12.78 -19.76 -34.37
N CYS A 931 11.95 -19.56 -35.40
CA CYS A 931 10.55 -20.02 -35.41
C CYS A 931 10.32 -21.30 -36.19
N THR A 932 11.14 -21.64 -37.19
CA THR A 932 10.94 -22.86 -38.01
C THR A 932 10.90 -24.14 -37.16
N PRO A 933 11.74 -24.32 -36.11
CA PRO A 933 11.65 -25.52 -35.28
C PRO A 933 10.45 -25.56 -34.34
N LEU A 934 9.79 -24.43 -34.14
CA LEU A 934 8.66 -24.27 -33.22
C LEU A 934 7.29 -24.25 -33.92
N LEU A 935 7.25 -23.79 -35.17
CA LEU A 935 6.07 -23.73 -36.01
C LEU A 935 6.13 -24.87 -37.03
N ARG A 936 5.15 -25.78 -37.00
CA ARG A 936 5.02 -26.89 -37.98
C ARG A 936 4.67 -26.42 -39.41
N ARG A 937 4.80 -25.13 -39.71
CA ARG A 937 4.49 -24.48 -41.00
C ARG A 937 5.59 -23.47 -41.34
N HIS A 938 5.82 -23.25 -42.62
CA HIS A 938 6.76 -22.24 -43.12
C HIS A 938 6.41 -20.84 -42.59
N THR A 939 7.44 -20.09 -42.19
CA THR A 939 7.30 -18.69 -41.75
C THR A 939 6.87 -17.82 -42.93
N THR A 940 5.76 -17.10 -42.78
CA THR A 940 5.29 -16.16 -43.80
C THR A 940 5.83 -14.74 -43.53
N PRO A 941 6.07 -13.93 -44.58
CA PRO A 941 6.46 -12.52 -44.41
C PRO A 941 5.27 -11.62 -44.02
N ASP A 942 4.08 -12.19 -43.80
CA ASP A 942 2.86 -11.45 -43.44
C ASP A 942 2.59 -11.48 -41.94
N TRP A 943 2.30 -10.30 -41.38
CA TRP A 943 1.99 -10.11 -39.97
C TRP A 943 0.70 -10.83 -39.54
N HIS A 944 -0.37 -10.72 -40.32
CA HIS A 944 -1.68 -11.25 -39.95
C HIS A 944 -1.69 -12.77 -40.00
N ASP A 945 -1.09 -13.37 -41.02
CA ASP A 945 -0.98 -14.81 -41.17
C ASP A 945 -0.09 -15.40 -40.08
N THR A 946 1.03 -14.75 -39.75
CA THR A 946 1.89 -15.18 -38.63
C THR A 946 1.13 -15.11 -37.30
N VAL A 947 0.46 -14.01 -37.00
CA VAL A 947 -0.34 -13.89 -35.77
C VAL A 947 -1.47 -14.92 -35.72
N ARG A 948 -2.15 -15.16 -36.85
CA ARG A 948 -3.21 -16.18 -36.96
C ARG A 948 -2.66 -17.58 -36.73
N ALA A 949 -1.50 -17.91 -37.30
CA ALA A 949 -0.82 -19.19 -37.10
C ALA A 949 -0.44 -19.43 -35.64
N ILE A 950 0.11 -18.42 -34.95
CA ILE A 950 0.46 -18.52 -33.52
C ILE A 950 -0.80 -18.69 -32.65
N LEU A 951 -1.91 -18.06 -33.02
CA LEU A 951 -3.17 -18.13 -32.29
C LEU A 951 -3.96 -19.42 -32.54
N ALA A 952 -3.68 -20.15 -33.63
CA ALA A 952 -4.40 -21.39 -33.99
C ALA A 952 -4.17 -22.57 -33.02
N LYS A 953 -3.26 -22.44 -32.03
CA LYS A 953 -2.99 -23.43 -30.96
C LYS A 953 -2.78 -24.88 -31.43
N GLN A 954 -2.16 -25.08 -32.59
CA GLN A 954 -1.94 -26.42 -33.16
C GLN A 954 -0.71 -27.14 -32.56
N SER A 955 0.05 -26.47 -31.69
CA SER A 955 1.28 -26.99 -31.08
C SER A 955 1.10 -27.36 -29.59
N PRO A 956 2.00 -28.18 -29.00
CA PRO A 956 2.01 -28.44 -27.58
C PRO A 956 2.10 -27.16 -26.75
N ARG A 957 1.56 -27.18 -25.52
CA ARG A 957 1.51 -26.01 -24.62
C ARG A 957 2.87 -25.32 -24.42
N ILE A 958 3.93 -26.10 -24.25
CA ILE A 958 5.31 -25.59 -24.05
C ILE A 958 5.77 -24.83 -25.29
N ASP A 959 5.60 -25.41 -26.48
CA ASP A 959 5.97 -24.77 -27.75
C ASP A 959 5.13 -23.50 -27.99
N ILE A 960 3.84 -23.48 -27.64
CA ILE A 960 3.02 -22.25 -27.69
C ILE A 960 3.60 -21.14 -26.81
N ILE A 961 4.05 -21.47 -25.59
CA ILE A 961 4.66 -20.48 -24.69
C ILE A 961 5.98 -19.98 -25.28
N LEU A 962 6.83 -20.87 -25.79
CA LEU A 962 8.12 -20.52 -26.40
C LEU A 962 7.93 -19.64 -27.64
N VAL A 963 7.02 -19.98 -28.55
CA VAL A 963 6.68 -19.16 -29.72
C VAL A 963 6.24 -17.76 -29.31
N ARG A 964 5.41 -17.63 -28.27
CA ARG A 964 5.00 -16.32 -27.75
C ARG A 964 6.18 -15.53 -27.18
N MET A 965 7.12 -16.20 -26.50
CA MET A 965 8.34 -15.58 -25.98
C MET A 965 9.27 -15.13 -27.10
N VAL A 966 9.50 -15.98 -28.11
CA VAL A 966 10.24 -15.62 -29.34
C VAL A 966 9.58 -14.41 -29.98
N PHE A 967 8.27 -14.45 -30.16
CA PHE A 967 7.54 -13.37 -30.83
C PHE A 967 7.74 -12.01 -30.15
N GLN A 968 7.59 -11.94 -28.83
CA GLN A 968 7.78 -10.69 -28.09
C GLN A 968 9.23 -10.23 -28.07
N THR A 969 10.16 -11.17 -27.89
CA THR A 969 11.58 -10.87 -27.74
C THR A 969 12.15 -10.38 -29.07
N THR A 970 11.85 -11.06 -30.18
CA THR A 970 12.26 -10.65 -31.53
C THR A 970 11.76 -9.25 -31.87
N ILE A 971 10.47 -8.96 -31.69
CA ILE A 971 9.92 -7.61 -31.93
C ILE A 971 10.67 -6.55 -31.12
N TYR A 972 10.94 -6.81 -29.85
CA TYR A 972 11.63 -5.86 -29.00
C TYR A 972 13.09 -5.61 -29.43
N PHE A 973 13.85 -6.67 -29.71
CA PHE A 973 15.26 -6.59 -30.09
C PHE A 973 15.45 -6.01 -31.50
N VAL A 974 14.60 -6.39 -32.46
CA VAL A 974 14.58 -5.79 -33.81
C VAL A 974 14.26 -4.29 -33.73
N TRP A 975 13.25 -3.91 -32.94
CA TRP A 975 12.93 -2.49 -32.72
C TRP A 975 14.09 -1.72 -32.07
N ARG A 976 14.83 -2.36 -31.16
CA ARG A 976 16.01 -1.78 -30.53
C ARG A 976 17.17 -1.61 -31.52
N GLU A 977 17.47 -2.64 -32.32
CA GLU A 977 18.52 -2.61 -33.35
C GLU A 977 18.25 -1.52 -34.39
N ARG A 978 17.02 -1.48 -34.93
CA ARG A 978 16.54 -0.43 -35.85
C ARG A 978 16.83 0.97 -35.31
N ASN A 979 16.47 1.23 -34.05
CA ASN A 979 16.70 2.53 -33.42
C ASN A 979 18.19 2.77 -33.08
N GLY A 980 18.95 1.72 -32.78
CA GLY A 980 20.39 1.79 -32.57
C GLY A 980 21.14 2.24 -33.83
N ARG A 981 20.76 1.70 -34.99
CA ARG A 981 21.31 2.12 -36.29
C ARG A 981 21.04 3.59 -36.59
N ILE A 982 19.85 4.09 -36.25
CA ILE A 982 19.46 5.47 -36.55
C ILE A 982 20.06 6.48 -35.57
N HIS A 983 20.11 6.17 -34.28
CA HIS A 983 20.48 7.14 -33.25
C HIS A 983 21.89 6.98 -32.70
N ASN A 984 22.48 5.79 -32.81
CA ASN A 984 23.76 5.44 -32.18
C ASN A 984 24.79 4.90 -33.19
N SER A 985 24.48 4.90 -34.50
CA SER A 985 25.32 4.35 -35.57
C SER A 985 25.82 2.91 -35.33
N SER A 986 25.16 2.15 -34.45
CA SER A 986 25.54 0.77 -34.12
C SER A 986 24.94 -0.19 -35.15
N GLN A 987 25.74 -1.03 -35.78
CA GLN A 987 25.26 -2.06 -36.72
C GLN A 987 25.64 -3.45 -36.22
N GLN A 988 24.65 -4.34 -36.07
CA GLN A 988 24.89 -5.74 -35.74
C GLN A 988 24.42 -6.65 -36.88
N HIS A 989 25.17 -7.71 -37.15
CA HIS A 989 24.76 -8.76 -38.07
C HIS A 989 23.61 -9.59 -37.49
N TYR A 990 22.68 -10.08 -38.34
CA TYR A 990 21.45 -10.74 -37.88
C TYR A 990 21.74 -11.96 -36.99
N ARG A 991 22.80 -12.73 -37.28
CA ARG A 991 23.24 -13.88 -36.47
C ARG A 991 23.54 -13.51 -35.01
N ASN A 992 24.17 -12.36 -34.78
CA ASN A 992 24.48 -11.89 -33.43
C ASN A 992 23.21 -11.48 -32.68
N LEU A 993 22.27 -10.83 -33.36
CA LEU A 993 20.98 -10.47 -32.80
C LEU A 993 20.15 -11.72 -32.45
N THR A 994 20.17 -12.75 -33.29
CA THR A 994 19.55 -14.06 -33.03
C THR A 994 20.11 -14.70 -31.76
N LYS A 995 21.44 -14.75 -31.58
CA LYS A 995 22.08 -15.26 -30.36
C LYS A 995 21.68 -14.48 -29.11
N GLN A 996 21.59 -13.15 -29.20
CA GLN A 996 21.11 -12.31 -28.09
C GLN A 996 19.66 -12.58 -27.74
N ILE A 997 18.77 -12.71 -28.74
CA ILE A 997 17.35 -13.04 -28.53
C ILE A 997 17.24 -14.40 -27.84
N ALA A 998 18.00 -15.40 -28.31
CA ALA A 998 17.94 -16.74 -27.73
C ALA A 998 18.44 -16.79 -26.28
N SER A 999 19.53 -16.07 -25.99
CA SER A 999 20.06 -15.92 -24.64
C SER A 999 19.07 -15.20 -23.72
N ALA A 1000 18.42 -14.13 -24.20
CA ALA A 1000 17.42 -13.38 -23.42
C ALA A 1000 16.21 -14.26 -23.05
N ILE A 1001 15.78 -15.15 -23.94
CA ILE A 1001 14.71 -16.12 -23.67
C ILE A 1001 15.16 -17.14 -22.62
N ALA A 1002 16.35 -17.73 -22.76
CA ALA A 1002 16.89 -18.67 -21.80
C ALA A 1002 16.99 -18.07 -20.39
N LEU A 1003 17.55 -16.86 -20.28
CA LEU A 1003 17.63 -16.09 -19.03
C LEU A 1003 16.24 -15.81 -18.45
N ARG A 1004 15.27 -15.46 -19.29
CA ARG A 1004 13.91 -15.23 -18.83
C ARG A 1004 13.31 -16.51 -18.27
N ILE A 1005 13.49 -17.66 -18.92
CA ILE A 1005 12.98 -18.96 -18.44
C ILE A 1005 13.62 -19.31 -17.10
N GLN A 1006 14.94 -19.17 -16.97
CA GLN A 1006 15.67 -19.40 -15.71
C GLN A 1006 15.16 -18.48 -14.59
N SER A 1007 14.90 -17.20 -14.88
CA SER A 1007 14.42 -16.23 -13.89
C SER A 1007 13.02 -16.54 -13.31
N LEU A 1008 12.24 -17.42 -13.96
CA LEU A 1008 10.90 -17.76 -13.51
C LEU A 1008 10.89 -18.76 -12.35
N ASN A 1009 12.02 -19.42 -12.04
CA ASN A 1009 12.20 -20.34 -10.91
C ASN A 1009 11.00 -21.28 -10.69
N TYR A 1010 10.67 -22.08 -11.71
CA TYR A 1010 9.63 -23.09 -11.56
C TYR A 1010 10.12 -24.25 -10.68
N ASP A 1011 9.28 -24.69 -9.74
CA ASP A 1011 9.47 -25.95 -9.01
C ASP A 1011 9.60 -27.12 -10.01
N PRO A 1012 10.48 -28.11 -9.79
CA PRO A 1012 10.59 -29.30 -10.62
C PRO A 1012 9.25 -30.00 -10.93
N GLN A 1013 8.28 -29.95 -10.01
CA GLN A 1013 6.95 -30.53 -10.20
C GLN A 1013 5.99 -29.64 -11.02
N HIS A 1014 6.39 -28.42 -11.36
CA HIS A 1014 5.53 -27.46 -12.05
C HIS A 1014 5.35 -27.83 -13.53
N LYS A 1015 4.12 -27.72 -14.05
CA LYS A 1015 3.74 -28.06 -15.44
C LYS A 1015 4.54 -27.35 -16.56
N ASN A 1016 5.31 -26.32 -16.20
CA ASN A 1016 6.15 -25.54 -17.13
C ASN A 1016 7.66 -25.72 -16.86
N ALA A 1017 8.08 -26.58 -15.93
CA ALA A 1017 9.49 -26.87 -15.66
C ALA A 1017 10.28 -27.32 -16.92
N PRO A 1018 9.69 -28.07 -17.89
CA PRO A 1018 10.40 -28.48 -19.11
C PRO A 1018 10.72 -27.34 -20.10
N LEU A 1019 10.30 -26.08 -19.83
CA LEU A 1019 10.52 -24.95 -20.75
C LEU A 1019 12.00 -24.76 -21.10
N LEU A 1020 12.88 -24.86 -20.11
CA LEU A 1020 14.31 -24.63 -20.32
C LEU A 1020 14.93 -25.77 -21.13
N ALA A 1021 14.64 -27.03 -20.76
CA ALA A 1021 15.12 -28.20 -21.48
C ALA A 1021 14.66 -28.19 -22.95
N ARG A 1022 13.38 -27.86 -23.20
CA ARG A 1022 12.85 -27.72 -24.56
C ARG A 1022 13.54 -26.57 -25.31
N TRP A 1023 13.72 -25.41 -24.69
CA TRP A 1023 14.40 -24.28 -25.32
C TRP A 1023 15.86 -24.62 -25.67
N SER A 1024 16.59 -25.25 -24.74
CA SER A 1024 17.97 -25.70 -24.97
C SER A 1024 18.09 -26.70 -26.11
N SER A 1025 17.15 -27.66 -26.22
CA SER A 1025 17.13 -28.63 -27.34
C SER A 1025 16.93 -27.97 -28.71
N LEU A 1026 16.26 -26.82 -28.74
CA LEU A 1026 16.09 -26.02 -29.96
C LEU A 1026 17.34 -25.18 -30.21
N CYS A 1027 17.98 -24.67 -29.17
CA CYS A 1027 19.23 -23.89 -29.29
C CYS A 1027 20.42 -24.69 -29.82
N SER A 1028 20.51 -25.98 -29.53
CA SER A 1028 21.52 -26.86 -30.14
C SER A 1028 21.37 -27.03 -31.65
N SER A 1029 20.23 -26.61 -32.24
CA SER A 1029 20.03 -26.57 -33.70
C SER A 1029 20.26 -25.19 -34.33
N PHE A 1030 20.58 -24.17 -33.53
CA PHE A 1030 20.81 -22.78 -33.99
C PHE A 1030 22.29 -22.37 -34.07
N VAL A 1031 23.17 -23.17 -33.43
CA VAL A 1031 24.64 -23.08 -33.53
C VAL A 1031 25.07 -23.94 -34.70
#